data_AF-A0A7C2TFD1-F1
#
_entry.id   AF-A0A7C2TFD1-F1
#
_cell.length_a   1.000
_cell.length_b   1.000
_cell.length_c   1.000
_cell.angle_alpha   90.00
_cell.angle_beta   90.00
_cell.angle_gamma   90.00
#
_symmetry.space_group_name_H-M   'P 1'
#
loop_
_entity.id
_entity.type
_entity.pdbx_description
1 polymer ?
#
loop_
_entity_poly.entity_id
_entity_poly.type
_entity_poly.pdbx_seq_one_letter_code
_entity_poly.pdbx_strand_id
1 'polypeptide(L)'
;MTGQMTRYERLCAAFNLEKADRVPVTPMMLYVVPYWAGMSIKEAKLDPEKTIQAYIKYQDYLGDGTHPLQTLHDHLGLLGRTAWDQVTLDWRVFDEFPPKGNVPNLWEKEVIEDYDDLMERGFSTIMFNKKLQNGIFERSIEDFLYFEFEYLEVWGKAWRKFYEQTGIPLWLGGRACHPLDMLQYYRGIYNLTSDLYEQPEKVRAVCEWLAEYEAVRAMYRAKIMGAGEVPGAETILFINGGPPGLSPRFHDEFYFPYAKQMIDIWVTHGFIVWCHWDTNLNPHLKTMSHLVDGLPKGYVLMDLEKVDMKLAKQVLGDKMCLYGNVPSAMLVYGTLEEVDKYCKKLIEDCAEGGGFILGTGERRQGGGGHRRRRHPQHRKVDPVHPAGGGRFRSHRPGDRRAGSALCTGRATEPTRYPGHVGPAHHHCHGAEKCDRSAPGSQSTRCGEGDRGRRGDQRSVCRQDRCRRLRPHGAGRGAPVSQPAKSLKEIKGMIKGFTRTNKPLELLSEQGMESIHRGALYVLDKSGMRVEHERALRLFAEHGCRVDFELKRVRFPASLVEECLRSCPSSYTIRARDPDLDLVVGGDTVYFMQGMGMRYVDLETWETRPATAEEHRQAMIVADALENVHLADGIFFYMERQGVPPVMVMLENLVSGLRNCAKAEQFGYQRDCDIFAIQIAKALGINLNPELDSAGPLTIYGGAVEAAFRYVEADIPIQPTVNIGLGTEGPATHAGAMVLGLAMIMAWTTLTQLIKPGAAMSIQHGLIPTDMKRGTRHFGGVGRAITTIMTNQLLRRYRIPSCPGLGFTSDSKKIDFQAGYEKALGALVSALSGGNLQIFQGGSCAELLYHPVLSILDDDIAGWIGRLLEGTTVDDETLAIDLINQVGPIPGHYLNTEHTRKHWRAADYIPKVGDMESYPVWIKSGKKDALALARERMEQLLDTHKPRPLTSAEEQAIEDILKEARAYYRQKGWISDQEWSEYMQAISLAS
;
A
#
# COMPACT_ATOMS: atom_id res chain seq x y z
N MET A 1 -63.82 20.85 -15.26
CA MET A 1 -62.96 19.69 -14.92
C MET A 1 -62.34 19.22 -16.21
N THR A 2 -61.01 19.13 -16.28
CA THR A 2 -60.25 18.60 -17.42
C THR A 2 -59.32 17.54 -16.85
N GLY A 3 -59.24 16.37 -17.48
CA GLY A 3 -58.60 15.18 -16.90
C GLY A 3 -57.12 15.40 -16.59
N GLN A 4 -56.81 15.55 -15.30
CA GLN A 4 -55.45 15.53 -14.76
C GLN A 4 -55.25 14.17 -14.10
N MET A 5 -54.18 13.47 -14.45
CA MET A 5 -53.96 12.09 -14.01
C MET A 5 -53.72 12.00 -12.49
N THR A 6 -54.06 10.88 -11.87
CA THR A 6 -53.59 10.55 -10.50
C THR A 6 -52.08 10.32 -10.47
N ARG A 7 -51.48 10.22 -9.27
CA ARG A 7 -50.03 9.92 -9.16
C ARG A 7 -49.69 8.56 -9.78
N TYR A 8 -50.59 7.58 -9.65
CA TYR A 8 -50.44 6.23 -10.20
C TYR A 8 -50.67 6.18 -11.71
N GLU A 9 -51.73 6.80 -12.23
CA GLU A 9 -52.02 6.84 -13.68
C GLU A 9 -50.84 7.39 -14.50
N ARG A 10 -50.11 8.40 -14.01
CA ARG A 10 -48.89 8.89 -14.69
C ARG A 10 -47.80 7.84 -14.80
N LEU A 11 -47.64 7.03 -13.75
CA LEU A 11 -46.62 5.99 -13.69
C LEU A 11 -47.01 4.79 -14.55
N CYS A 12 -48.28 4.37 -14.53
CA CYS A 12 -48.81 3.36 -15.44
C CYS A 12 -48.71 3.80 -16.91
N ALA A 13 -49.04 5.06 -17.21
CA ALA A 13 -48.86 5.63 -18.54
C ALA A 13 -47.37 5.60 -18.95
N ALA A 14 -46.45 6.00 -18.07
CA ALA A 14 -45.02 5.90 -18.35
C ALA A 14 -44.57 4.45 -18.61
N PHE A 15 -44.99 3.48 -17.79
CA PHE A 15 -44.74 2.05 -18.01
C PHE A 15 -45.24 1.57 -19.38
N ASN A 16 -46.49 1.87 -19.73
CA ASN A 16 -47.11 1.50 -21.01
C ASN A 16 -46.48 2.21 -22.23
N LEU A 17 -45.50 3.09 -22.02
CA LEU A 17 -44.88 3.97 -23.01
C LEU A 17 -45.88 4.98 -23.61
N GLU A 18 -46.92 5.30 -22.84
CA GLU A 18 -47.91 6.32 -23.13
C GLU A 18 -47.47 7.69 -22.59
N LYS A 19 -48.09 8.75 -23.12
CA LYS A 19 -47.80 10.13 -22.72
C LYS A 19 -48.66 10.55 -21.53
N ALA A 20 -48.06 10.55 -20.34
CA ALA A 20 -48.63 11.16 -19.15
C ALA A 20 -48.86 12.68 -19.31
N ASP A 21 -49.77 13.24 -18.50
CA ASP A 21 -50.08 14.68 -18.49
C ASP A 21 -48.89 15.59 -18.09
N ARG A 22 -47.94 15.03 -17.33
CA ARG A 22 -46.59 15.53 -17.05
C ARG A 22 -45.69 14.34 -16.69
N VAL A 23 -44.37 14.53 -16.79
CA VAL A 23 -43.38 13.52 -16.35
C VAL A 23 -43.63 13.16 -14.89
N PRO A 24 -43.83 11.88 -14.53
CA PRO A 24 -43.92 11.45 -13.14
C PRO A 24 -42.56 11.57 -12.44
N VAL A 25 -42.60 11.91 -11.14
CA VAL A 25 -41.40 12.12 -10.32
C VAL A 25 -41.44 11.20 -9.10
N THR A 26 -40.40 10.39 -8.94
CA THR A 26 -40.25 9.32 -7.93
C THR A 26 -38.81 9.27 -7.39
N PRO A 27 -38.46 10.13 -6.43
CA PRO A 27 -37.20 10.02 -5.71
C PRO A 27 -37.24 8.82 -4.75
N MET A 28 -36.12 8.11 -4.59
CA MET A 28 -36.01 7.02 -3.61
C MET A 28 -35.91 7.60 -2.19
N MET A 29 -36.91 7.33 -1.35
CA MET A 29 -37.02 7.96 -0.02
C MET A 29 -36.35 7.17 1.12
N LEU A 30 -35.70 6.04 0.80
CA LEU A 30 -35.17 4.97 1.65
C LEU A 30 -34.85 5.36 3.11
N TYR A 31 -33.93 6.31 3.32
CA TYR A 31 -33.54 6.75 4.67
C TYR A 31 -33.94 8.20 4.98
N VAL A 32 -34.55 8.91 4.04
CA VAL A 32 -34.93 10.32 4.19
C VAL A 32 -36.13 10.46 5.14
N VAL A 33 -37.11 9.55 5.05
CA VAL A 33 -38.31 9.59 5.89
C VAL A 33 -38.02 9.36 7.38
N PRO A 34 -37.24 8.32 7.80
CA PRO A 34 -36.80 8.20 9.19
C PRO A 34 -35.99 9.39 9.68
N TYR A 35 -35.11 9.95 8.84
CA TYR A 35 -34.29 11.11 9.22
C TYR A 35 -35.16 12.32 9.55
N TRP A 36 -36.11 12.62 8.65
CA TRP A 36 -37.07 13.71 8.82
C TRP A 36 -38.01 13.49 10.01
N ALA A 37 -38.43 12.24 10.26
CA ALA A 37 -39.28 11.87 11.40
C ALA A 37 -38.53 11.74 12.74
N GLY A 38 -37.20 11.91 12.76
CA GLY A 38 -36.37 11.78 13.96
C GLY A 38 -36.26 10.35 14.50
N MET A 39 -36.46 9.33 13.66
CA MET A 39 -36.39 7.92 14.03
C MET A 39 -34.96 7.38 13.95
N SER A 40 -34.56 6.53 14.89
CA SER A 40 -33.36 5.69 14.76
C SER A 40 -33.50 4.68 13.62
N ILE A 41 -32.37 4.12 13.14
CA ILE A 41 -32.40 2.99 12.18
C ILE A 41 -33.15 1.82 12.80
N LYS A 42 -32.91 1.54 14.09
CA LYS A 42 -33.57 0.47 14.85
C LYS A 42 -35.10 0.56 14.84
N GLU A 43 -35.66 1.73 15.14
CA GLU A 43 -37.11 1.94 15.07
C GLU A 43 -37.62 1.80 13.62
N ALA A 44 -36.87 2.31 12.64
CA ALA A 44 -37.17 2.17 11.21
C ALA A 44 -36.91 0.75 10.62
N LYS A 45 -36.65 -0.26 11.47
CA LYS A 45 -36.58 -1.69 11.09
C LYS A 45 -37.40 -2.61 11.99
N LEU A 46 -37.79 -2.16 13.18
CA LEU A 46 -38.50 -2.97 14.19
C LEU A 46 -39.90 -2.44 14.51
N ASP A 47 -40.24 -1.21 14.15
CA ASP A 47 -41.56 -0.61 14.38
C ASP A 47 -42.26 -0.30 13.05
N PRO A 48 -43.02 -1.27 12.49
CA PRO A 48 -43.71 -1.12 11.21
C PRO A 48 -44.76 -0.01 11.21
N GLU A 49 -45.54 0.09 12.29
CA GLU A 49 -46.59 1.11 12.40
C GLU A 49 -45.97 2.50 12.47
N LYS A 50 -44.96 2.72 13.33
CA LYS A 50 -44.29 4.02 13.44
C LYS A 50 -43.60 4.44 12.15
N THR A 51 -42.99 3.48 11.43
CA THR A 51 -42.38 3.72 10.11
C THR A 51 -43.42 4.19 9.10
N ILE A 52 -44.59 3.57 9.07
CA ILE A 52 -45.68 3.94 8.16
C ILE A 52 -46.31 5.28 8.55
N GLN A 53 -46.53 5.53 9.85
CA GLN A 53 -47.00 6.82 10.34
C GLN A 53 -46.02 7.97 10.05
N ALA A 54 -44.71 7.69 9.89
CA ALA A 54 -43.73 8.64 9.38
C ALA A 54 -43.88 8.88 7.86
N TYR A 55 -44.08 7.81 7.07
CA TYR A 55 -44.32 7.92 5.62
C TYR A 55 -45.59 8.69 5.28
N ILE A 56 -46.69 8.45 6.00
CA ILE A 56 -47.96 9.17 5.82
C ILE A 56 -47.75 10.67 6.03
N LYS A 57 -47.14 11.07 7.15
CA LYS A 57 -46.85 12.49 7.47
C LYS A 57 -45.86 13.13 6.49
N TYR A 58 -45.01 12.35 5.84
CA TYR A 58 -44.10 12.88 4.82
C TYR A 58 -44.81 13.22 3.49
N GLN A 59 -46.03 12.70 3.27
CA GLN A 59 -46.83 13.05 2.09
C GLN A 59 -47.28 14.52 2.13
N ASP A 60 -47.63 15.04 3.31
CA ASP A 60 -47.97 16.45 3.52
C ASP A 60 -46.81 17.39 3.14
N TYR A 61 -45.57 16.92 3.31
CA TYR A 61 -44.35 17.66 2.96
C TYR A 61 -44.01 17.57 1.45
N LEU A 62 -44.29 16.44 0.80
CA LEU A 62 -44.03 16.25 -0.64
C LEU A 62 -45.14 16.81 -1.55
N GLY A 63 -46.39 16.82 -1.09
CA GLY A 63 -47.56 17.23 -1.87
C GLY A 63 -47.85 16.37 -3.11
N ASP A 64 -48.80 16.82 -3.93
CA ASP A 64 -49.29 16.08 -5.10
C ASP A 64 -48.41 16.15 -6.36
N GLY A 65 -47.19 16.68 -6.25
CA GLY A 65 -46.20 16.67 -7.33
C GLY A 65 -45.56 15.31 -7.57
N THR A 66 -45.37 14.55 -6.50
CA THR A 66 -44.36 13.47 -6.43
C THR A 66 -44.98 12.19 -5.88
N HIS A 67 -44.65 11.03 -6.44
CA HIS A 67 -45.00 9.74 -5.84
C HIS A 67 -43.90 9.33 -4.83
N PRO A 68 -44.24 9.13 -3.54
CA PRO A 68 -43.27 8.98 -2.45
C PRO A 68 -42.73 7.55 -2.35
N LEU A 69 -41.72 7.21 -3.15
CA LEU A 69 -41.31 5.81 -3.30
C LEU A 69 -40.82 5.16 -1.99
N GLN A 70 -41.59 4.16 -1.53
CA GLN A 70 -41.54 3.53 -0.22
C GLN A 70 -40.49 2.42 -0.15
N THR A 71 -39.24 2.79 -0.41
CA THR A 71 -38.07 1.88 -0.47
C THR A 71 -37.66 1.22 0.86
N LEU A 72 -38.42 1.32 1.95
CA LEU A 72 -37.93 1.04 3.30
C LEU A 72 -37.93 -0.45 3.71
N HIS A 73 -37.09 -1.25 3.03
CA HIS A 73 -36.57 -2.58 3.43
C HIS A 73 -37.52 -3.79 3.50
N ASP A 74 -38.84 -3.69 3.43
CA ASP A 74 -39.66 -4.93 3.60
C ASP A 74 -39.76 -5.77 2.32
N HIS A 75 -39.50 -5.13 1.19
CA HIS A 75 -39.11 -5.73 -0.09
C HIS A 75 -37.79 -6.54 0.01
N LEU A 76 -37.11 -6.45 1.15
CA LEU A 76 -35.72 -6.81 1.41
C LEU A 76 -35.63 -7.65 2.72
N GLY A 77 -36.68 -8.43 3.00
CA GLY A 77 -36.95 -9.22 4.22
C GLY A 77 -35.75 -9.41 5.15
N LEU A 78 -35.69 -8.55 6.17
CA LEU A 78 -34.49 -8.28 6.95
C LEU A 78 -34.76 -8.52 8.42
N LEU A 79 -34.08 -9.52 8.99
CA LEU A 79 -34.58 -10.27 10.14
C LEU A 79 -35.86 -11.02 9.66
N GLY A 80 -35.81 -12.20 9.05
CA GLY A 80 -34.83 -13.29 9.13
C GLY A 80 -33.44 -13.00 8.58
N ARG A 81 -32.47 -13.82 9.02
CA ARG A 81 -31.09 -13.73 8.52
C ARG A 81 -30.86 -14.69 7.35
N THR A 82 -31.68 -14.57 6.31
CA THR A 82 -31.44 -15.30 5.06
C THR A 82 -30.01 -15.01 4.56
N ALA A 83 -29.33 -16.01 3.99
CA ALA A 83 -27.87 -15.98 3.83
C ALA A 83 -27.34 -14.75 3.07
N TRP A 84 -28.11 -14.30 2.07
CA TRP A 84 -27.80 -13.19 1.18
C TRP A 84 -27.50 -11.88 1.92
N ASP A 85 -28.44 -11.42 2.73
CA ASP A 85 -28.35 -10.12 3.39
C ASP A 85 -27.46 -10.16 4.65
N GLN A 86 -26.97 -11.35 5.06
CA GLN A 86 -25.86 -11.53 6.02
C GLN A 86 -24.47 -11.40 5.38
N VAL A 87 -24.31 -11.93 4.16
CA VAL A 87 -23.02 -11.89 3.44
C VAL A 87 -22.75 -10.47 3.02
N THR A 88 -23.66 -9.95 2.22
CA THR A 88 -23.50 -8.73 1.43
C THR A 88 -23.34 -7.47 2.27
N LEU A 89 -23.89 -7.40 3.49
CA LEU A 89 -24.09 -6.15 4.23
C LEU A 89 -23.73 -6.29 5.72
N ASP A 90 -22.93 -5.37 6.27
CA ASP A 90 -22.70 -5.24 7.72
C ASP A 90 -23.85 -4.44 8.37
N TRP A 91 -25.05 -5.05 8.40
CA TRP A 91 -26.24 -4.51 9.04
C TRP A 91 -26.16 -4.58 10.58
N ARG A 92 -25.28 -3.77 11.16
CA ARG A 92 -25.45 -3.33 12.54
C ARG A 92 -26.72 -2.49 12.64
N VAL A 93 -27.69 -2.93 13.42
CA VAL A 93 -28.95 -2.19 13.66
C VAL A 93 -28.66 -1.07 14.65
N PHE A 94 -28.38 0.13 14.13
CA PHE A 94 -27.95 1.27 14.93
C PHE A 94 -29.11 1.91 15.74
N ASP A 95 -28.88 2.11 17.04
CA ASP A 95 -29.76 2.88 17.94
C ASP A 95 -29.77 4.39 17.64
N GLU A 96 -28.84 4.89 16.82
CA GLU A 96 -28.73 6.30 16.41
C GLU A 96 -28.88 6.44 14.88
N PHE A 97 -29.39 7.59 14.44
CA PHE A 97 -29.45 7.91 13.01
C PHE A 97 -29.21 9.41 12.73
N PRO A 98 -28.28 9.79 11.83
CA PRO A 98 -27.26 8.95 11.18
C PRO A 98 -26.31 8.29 12.21
N PRO A 99 -25.82 7.07 11.95
CA PRO A 99 -24.88 6.40 12.84
C PRO A 99 -23.53 7.15 12.88
N LYS A 100 -22.77 6.98 13.97
CA LYS A 100 -21.42 7.57 14.09
C LYS A 100 -20.42 6.85 13.17
N GLY A 101 -20.26 7.38 11.96
CA GLY A 101 -19.37 6.87 10.92
C GLY A 101 -20.06 6.87 9.56
N ASN A 102 -19.48 6.18 8.58
CA ASN A 102 -20.26 5.79 7.41
C ASN A 102 -21.19 4.63 7.80
N VAL A 103 -22.38 4.58 7.21
CA VAL A 103 -23.14 3.32 7.14
C VAL A 103 -22.23 2.29 6.45
N PRO A 104 -22.12 1.04 6.96
CA PRO A 104 -21.27 0.05 6.33
C PRO A 104 -21.71 -0.23 4.89
N ASN A 105 -20.78 -0.05 3.95
CA ASN A 105 -20.97 -0.46 2.56
C ASN A 105 -21.09 -1.98 2.46
N LEU A 106 -21.48 -2.46 1.27
CA LEU A 106 -21.48 -3.89 0.99
C LEU A 106 -20.09 -4.50 1.24
N TRP A 107 -20.07 -5.69 1.83
CA TRP A 107 -18.89 -6.53 2.06
C TRP A 107 -19.02 -7.84 1.28
N GLU A 108 -17.92 -8.29 0.71
CA GLU A 108 -17.78 -9.63 0.17
C GLU A 108 -17.36 -10.56 1.33
N LYS A 109 -17.95 -11.75 1.43
CA LYS A 109 -17.60 -12.74 2.47
C LYS A 109 -17.58 -14.12 1.83
N GLU A 110 -16.38 -14.55 1.45
CA GLU A 110 -16.14 -15.79 0.73
C GLU A 110 -16.59 -17.00 1.56
N VAL A 111 -17.61 -17.70 1.05
CA VAL A 111 -18.27 -18.86 1.67
C VAL A 111 -18.59 -19.99 0.68
N ILE A 112 -18.63 -19.71 -0.63
CA ILE A 112 -18.63 -20.74 -1.67
C ILE A 112 -17.17 -21.13 -1.93
N GLU A 113 -16.71 -22.19 -1.27
CA GLU A 113 -15.37 -22.76 -1.45
C GLU A 113 -15.30 -23.66 -2.70
N ASP A 114 -16.37 -24.41 -2.98
CA ASP A 114 -16.63 -25.12 -4.26
C ASP A 114 -18.10 -24.93 -4.65
N TYR A 115 -18.36 -24.95 -5.96
CA TYR A 115 -19.70 -24.95 -6.54
C TYR A 115 -20.40 -26.31 -6.42
N ASP A 116 -19.65 -27.43 -6.45
CA ASP A 116 -20.27 -28.77 -6.35
C ASP A 116 -20.95 -28.97 -4.99
N ASP A 117 -20.33 -28.46 -3.93
CA ASP A 117 -20.88 -28.46 -2.57
C ASP A 117 -22.19 -27.66 -2.46
N LEU A 118 -22.27 -26.50 -3.13
CA LEU A 118 -23.47 -25.69 -3.22
C LEU A 118 -24.58 -26.40 -4.02
N MET A 119 -24.23 -27.13 -5.09
CA MET A 119 -25.21 -27.86 -5.90
C MET A 119 -25.70 -29.14 -5.23
N GLU A 120 -24.86 -29.85 -4.46
CA GLU A 120 -25.28 -31.03 -3.69
C GLU A 120 -26.16 -30.65 -2.49
N ARG A 121 -25.69 -29.67 -1.68
CA ARG A 121 -26.33 -29.34 -0.39
C ARG A 121 -27.28 -28.14 -0.47
N GLY A 122 -27.41 -27.52 -1.64
CA GLY A 122 -28.25 -26.36 -1.89
C GLY A 122 -27.88 -25.15 -1.03
N PHE A 123 -28.84 -24.23 -0.89
CA PHE A 123 -28.67 -22.96 -0.17
C PHE A 123 -28.34 -23.13 1.33
N SER A 124 -28.44 -24.36 1.87
CA SER A 124 -28.11 -24.69 3.26
C SER A 124 -26.63 -24.41 3.61
N THR A 125 -25.73 -24.59 2.62
CA THR A 125 -24.29 -24.28 2.70
C THR A 125 -24.02 -22.83 3.08
N ILE A 126 -24.85 -21.93 2.57
CA ILE A 126 -24.77 -20.49 2.82
C ILE A 126 -25.60 -20.11 4.04
N MET A 127 -26.82 -20.66 4.17
CA MET A 127 -27.73 -20.35 5.28
C MET A 127 -27.11 -20.62 6.64
N PHE A 128 -26.56 -21.82 6.85
CA PHE A 128 -26.05 -22.28 8.16
C PHE A 128 -24.54 -22.09 8.33
N ASN A 129 -23.92 -21.22 7.52
CA ASN A 129 -22.48 -21.04 7.54
C ASN A 129 -22.02 -20.28 8.80
N LYS A 130 -21.25 -20.95 9.65
CA LYS A 130 -20.72 -20.38 10.90
C LYS A 130 -19.81 -19.16 10.69
N LYS A 131 -19.20 -18.98 9.50
CA LYS A 131 -18.41 -17.79 9.17
C LYS A 131 -19.27 -16.52 9.05
N LEU A 132 -20.58 -16.67 8.78
CA LEU A 132 -21.52 -15.57 8.58
C LEU A 132 -22.37 -15.28 9.83
N GLN A 133 -22.79 -16.34 10.51
CA GLN A 133 -23.84 -16.33 11.52
C GLN A 133 -23.39 -15.80 12.91
N ASN A 134 -22.48 -14.81 12.93
CA ASN A 134 -22.08 -14.07 14.14
C ASN A 134 -23.33 -13.48 14.82
N GLY A 135 -23.78 -14.10 15.91
CA GLY A 135 -25.00 -13.73 16.63
C GLY A 135 -26.34 -14.18 16.00
N ILE A 136 -26.39 -15.27 15.22
CA ILE A 136 -27.66 -16.01 15.04
C ILE A 136 -27.82 -17.08 16.13
N PHE A 137 -26.75 -17.81 16.45
CA PHE A 137 -26.74 -18.85 17.48
C PHE A 137 -26.83 -18.29 18.91
N GLU A 138 -26.82 -16.97 19.05
CA GLU A 138 -27.01 -16.22 20.29
C GLU A 138 -28.48 -15.79 20.50
N ARG A 139 -29.34 -16.00 19.49
CA ARG A 139 -30.78 -15.68 19.56
C ARG A 139 -31.59 -16.89 20.04
N SER A 140 -32.81 -16.63 20.51
CA SER A 140 -33.75 -17.70 20.84
C SER A 140 -34.40 -18.28 19.58
N ILE A 141 -35.11 -19.41 19.72
CA ILE A 141 -35.81 -20.05 18.61
C ILE A 141 -37.05 -19.23 18.19
N GLU A 142 -37.68 -18.54 19.13
CA GLU A 142 -38.80 -17.62 18.91
C GLU A 142 -38.37 -16.42 18.06
N ASP A 143 -37.19 -15.85 18.37
CA ASP A 143 -36.54 -14.82 17.56
C ASP A 143 -36.37 -15.31 16.10
N PHE A 144 -35.84 -16.52 15.90
CA PHE A 144 -35.66 -17.10 14.56
C PHE A 144 -36.99 -17.31 13.83
N LEU A 145 -38.01 -17.86 14.50
CA LEU A 145 -39.31 -18.14 13.89
C LEU A 145 -40.07 -16.87 13.52
N TYR A 146 -40.14 -15.89 14.43
CA TYR A 146 -40.75 -14.58 14.16
C TYR A 146 -40.09 -13.92 12.95
N PHE A 147 -38.75 -13.91 12.91
CA PHE A 147 -38.03 -13.23 11.86
C PHE A 147 -38.08 -13.97 10.51
N GLU A 148 -37.93 -15.29 10.45
CA GLU A 148 -37.93 -16.02 9.17
C GLU A 148 -39.34 -16.17 8.56
N PHE A 149 -40.39 -16.30 9.38
CA PHE A 149 -41.75 -16.63 8.90
C PHE A 149 -42.80 -15.52 9.12
N GLU A 150 -42.76 -14.78 10.23
CA GLU A 150 -43.83 -13.83 10.58
C GLU A 150 -43.55 -12.39 10.14
N TYR A 151 -42.28 -11.94 10.20
CA TYR A 151 -41.88 -10.55 9.99
C TYR A 151 -42.35 -9.98 8.64
N LEU A 152 -42.19 -10.74 7.55
CA LEU A 152 -42.67 -10.34 6.22
C LEU A 152 -44.19 -10.16 6.17
N GLU A 153 -44.96 -11.02 6.86
CA GLU A 153 -46.41 -10.83 6.93
C GLU A 153 -46.79 -9.61 7.78
N VAL A 154 -46.08 -9.35 8.88
CA VAL A 154 -46.32 -8.18 9.74
C VAL A 154 -46.13 -6.89 8.95
N TRP A 155 -45.05 -6.78 8.18
CA TRP A 155 -44.83 -5.61 7.32
C TRP A 155 -45.75 -5.56 6.10
N GLY A 156 -46.07 -6.69 5.47
CA GLY A 156 -47.10 -6.74 4.41
C GLY A 156 -48.46 -6.23 4.91
N LYS A 157 -48.90 -6.68 6.09
CA LYS A 157 -50.10 -6.18 6.80
C LYS A 157 -50.00 -4.69 7.14
N ALA A 158 -48.81 -4.20 7.48
CA ALA A 158 -48.60 -2.78 7.77
C ALA A 158 -48.70 -1.94 6.49
N TRP A 159 -47.99 -2.29 5.41
CA TRP A 159 -48.00 -1.55 4.14
C TRP A 159 -49.37 -1.55 3.46
N ARG A 160 -50.18 -2.60 3.64
CA ARG A 160 -51.61 -2.57 3.26
C ARG A 160 -52.36 -1.40 3.91
N LYS A 161 -52.15 -1.13 5.21
CA LYS A 161 -52.73 0.06 5.89
C LYS A 161 -52.28 1.38 5.28
N PHE A 162 -51.02 1.48 4.86
CA PHE A 162 -50.51 2.69 4.20
C PHE A 162 -51.31 2.99 2.93
N TYR A 163 -51.56 1.96 2.10
CA TYR A 163 -52.40 2.10 0.91
C TYR A 163 -53.85 2.44 1.27
N GLU A 164 -54.45 1.74 2.24
CA GLU A 164 -55.82 1.98 2.73
C GLU A 164 -56.03 3.42 3.24
N GLN A 165 -55.03 3.99 3.93
CA GLN A 165 -55.12 5.33 4.55
C GLN A 165 -54.79 6.48 3.59
N THR A 166 -54.05 6.22 2.50
CA THR A 166 -53.51 7.29 1.63
C THR A 166 -53.93 7.19 0.17
N GLY A 167 -54.43 6.03 -0.26
CA GLY A 167 -54.70 5.72 -1.67
C GLY A 167 -53.45 5.69 -2.55
N ILE A 168 -52.25 5.77 -1.98
CA ILE A 168 -50.98 5.75 -2.73
C ILE A 168 -50.46 4.31 -2.84
N PRO A 169 -50.31 3.78 -4.07
CA PRO A 169 -49.76 2.44 -4.33
C PRO A 169 -48.37 2.21 -3.72
N LEU A 170 -48.03 0.95 -3.47
CA LEU A 170 -46.78 0.55 -2.82
C LEU A 170 -45.57 0.54 -3.77
N TRP A 171 -45.83 0.42 -5.07
CA TRP A 171 -44.85 0.44 -6.18
C TRP A 171 -43.73 -0.61 -6.14
N LEU A 172 -43.69 -1.44 -5.09
CA LEU A 172 -42.75 -2.51 -4.89
C LEU A 172 -43.34 -3.55 -3.93
N GLY A 173 -43.11 -4.84 -4.20
CA GLY A 173 -43.48 -5.93 -3.29
C GLY A 173 -42.48 -7.10 -3.26
N GLY A 174 -41.67 -7.29 -4.29
CA GLY A 174 -40.61 -8.31 -4.31
C GLY A 174 -39.24 -7.76 -4.70
N ARG A 175 -38.18 -8.47 -4.32
CA ARG A 175 -36.80 -8.22 -4.78
C ARG A 175 -36.13 -9.52 -5.16
N ALA A 176 -35.34 -9.45 -6.23
CA ALA A 176 -34.36 -10.45 -6.63
C ALA A 176 -32.99 -9.80 -6.86
N CYS A 177 -31.93 -10.61 -6.82
CA CYS A 177 -30.60 -10.25 -7.32
C CYS A 177 -30.21 -11.17 -8.48
N HIS A 178 -29.41 -10.67 -9.43
CA HIS A 178 -28.86 -11.50 -10.51
C HIS A 178 -27.88 -12.56 -9.96
N PRO A 179 -27.84 -13.80 -10.50
CA PRO A 179 -26.94 -14.85 -10.05
C PRO A 179 -25.45 -14.50 -10.01
N LEU A 180 -24.90 -13.80 -11.02
CA LEU A 180 -23.49 -13.37 -11.00
C LEU A 180 -23.22 -12.38 -9.87
N ASP A 181 -24.14 -11.44 -9.67
CA ASP A 181 -24.05 -10.50 -8.54
C ASP A 181 -24.15 -11.27 -7.22
N MET A 182 -24.95 -12.33 -7.12
CA MET A 182 -24.95 -13.19 -5.93
C MET A 182 -23.61 -13.89 -5.72
N LEU A 183 -23.05 -14.46 -6.79
CA LEU A 183 -21.73 -15.08 -6.74
C LEU A 183 -20.64 -14.09 -6.36
N GLN A 184 -20.69 -12.81 -6.75
CA GLN A 184 -19.67 -11.82 -6.36
C GLN A 184 -19.47 -11.80 -4.83
N TYR A 185 -20.54 -11.67 -4.04
CA TYR A 185 -20.38 -11.53 -2.59
C TYR A 185 -20.16 -12.88 -1.88
N TYR A 186 -20.70 -13.98 -2.43
CA TYR A 186 -20.58 -15.33 -1.86
C TYR A 186 -19.27 -16.06 -2.19
N ARG A 187 -18.73 -15.83 -3.38
CA ARG A 187 -17.50 -16.44 -3.90
C ARG A 187 -16.30 -15.49 -3.78
N GLY A 188 -16.55 -14.17 -3.72
CA GLY A 188 -15.54 -13.12 -3.81
C GLY A 188 -15.32 -12.71 -5.27
N ILE A 189 -15.18 -11.41 -5.55
CA ILE A 189 -15.02 -10.91 -6.93
C ILE A 189 -13.80 -11.53 -7.62
N TYR A 190 -12.70 -11.68 -6.89
CA TYR A 190 -11.44 -12.24 -7.41
C TYR A 190 -11.64 -13.68 -7.89
N ASN A 191 -12.14 -14.55 -7.01
CA ASN A 191 -12.38 -15.95 -7.32
C ASN A 191 -13.38 -16.09 -8.48
N LEU A 192 -14.52 -15.38 -8.44
CA LEU A 192 -15.50 -15.39 -9.52
C LEU A 192 -14.91 -14.97 -10.87
N THR A 193 -14.02 -13.96 -10.90
CA THR A 193 -13.34 -13.57 -12.16
C THR A 193 -12.38 -14.64 -12.68
N SER A 194 -11.82 -15.50 -11.82
CA SER A 194 -11.04 -16.68 -12.24
C SER A 194 -11.97 -17.80 -12.72
N ASP A 195 -13.02 -18.10 -11.94
CA ASP A 195 -14.00 -19.17 -12.20
C ASP A 195 -14.69 -19.01 -13.57
N LEU A 196 -14.97 -17.78 -13.99
CA LEU A 196 -15.53 -17.42 -15.31
C LEU A 196 -14.63 -17.81 -16.50
N TYR A 197 -13.32 -17.99 -16.29
CA TYR A 197 -12.39 -18.51 -17.29
C TYR A 197 -12.07 -20.00 -17.07
N GLU A 198 -11.86 -20.41 -15.82
CA GLU A 198 -11.29 -21.72 -15.47
C GLU A 198 -12.33 -22.83 -15.33
N GLN A 199 -13.53 -22.50 -14.84
CA GLN A 199 -14.64 -23.46 -14.65
C GLN A 199 -16.00 -22.89 -15.10
N PRO A 200 -16.11 -22.35 -16.34
CA PRO A 200 -17.31 -21.66 -16.82
C PRO A 200 -18.59 -22.52 -16.75
N GLU A 201 -18.49 -23.82 -17.00
CA GLU A 201 -19.65 -24.73 -16.95
C GLU A 201 -20.25 -24.83 -15.53
N LYS A 202 -19.41 -24.85 -14.49
CA LYS A 202 -19.86 -24.82 -13.08
C LYS A 202 -20.54 -23.50 -12.76
N VAL A 203 -19.98 -22.37 -13.22
CA VAL A 203 -20.60 -21.05 -13.06
C VAL A 203 -21.97 -21.00 -13.73
N ARG A 204 -22.11 -21.52 -14.97
CA ARG A 204 -23.42 -21.57 -15.67
C ARG A 204 -24.43 -22.44 -14.94
N ALA A 205 -24.05 -23.64 -14.49
CA ALA A 205 -24.94 -24.54 -13.76
C ALA A 205 -25.48 -23.93 -12.45
N VAL A 206 -24.62 -23.21 -11.72
CA VAL A 206 -25.01 -22.49 -10.50
C VAL A 206 -25.85 -21.24 -10.83
N CYS A 207 -25.54 -20.52 -11.90
CA CYS A 207 -26.33 -19.35 -12.33
C CYS A 207 -27.75 -19.74 -12.73
N GLU A 208 -27.93 -20.85 -13.45
CA GLU A 208 -29.23 -21.41 -13.83
C GLU A 208 -30.11 -21.68 -12.59
N TRP A 209 -29.58 -22.45 -11.63
CA TRP A 209 -30.28 -22.81 -10.40
C TRP A 209 -30.60 -21.59 -9.52
N LEU A 210 -29.68 -20.64 -9.41
CA LEU A 210 -29.89 -19.40 -8.67
C LEU A 210 -30.92 -18.47 -9.34
N ALA A 211 -31.03 -18.49 -10.68
CA ALA A 211 -32.01 -17.69 -11.42
C ALA A 211 -33.44 -18.14 -11.11
N GLU A 212 -33.71 -19.46 -11.18
CA GLU A 212 -35.02 -20.02 -10.81
C GLU A 212 -35.36 -19.75 -9.33
N TYR A 213 -34.38 -19.95 -8.44
CA TYR A 213 -34.57 -19.76 -7.00
C TYR A 213 -34.97 -18.32 -6.65
N GLU A 214 -34.20 -17.31 -7.06
CA GLU A 214 -34.53 -15.90 -6.78
C GLU A 214 -35.81 -15.47 -7.51
N ALA A 215 -36.09 -15.99 -8.72
CA ALA A 215 -37.32 -15.67 -9.43
C ALA A 215 -38.57 -16.09 -8.66
N VAL A 216 -38.62 -17.34 -8.16
CA VAL A 216 -39.72 -17.86 -7.33
C VAL A 216 -39.79 -17.11 -5.99
N ARG A 217 -38.65 -16.89 -5.33
CA ARG A 217 -38.54 -16.19 -4.04
C ARG A 217 -39.07 -14.75 -4.09
N ALA A 218 -38.79 -14.03 -5.18
CA ALA A 218 -39.27 -12.66 -5.38
C ALA A 218 -40.79 -12.60 -5.57
N MET A 219 -41.37 -13.52 -6.36
CA MET A 219 -42.84 -13.63 -6.52
C MET A 219 -43.54 -14.02 -5.21
N TYR A 220 -42.93 -14.87 -4.38
CA TYR A 220 -43.45 -15.22 -3.06
C TYR A 220 -43.51 -14.01 -2.12
N ARG A 221 -42.43 -13.22 -2.03
CA ARG A 221 -42.39 -11.95 -1.28
C ARG A 221 -43.46 -10.96 -1.74
N ALA A 222 -43.59 -10.78 -3.05
CA ALA A 222 -44.60 -9.90 -3.64
C ALA A 222 -46.03 -10.32 -3.28
N LYS A 223 -46.34 -11.63 -3.22
CA LYS A 223 -47.66 -12.11 -2.77
C LYS A 223 -47.95 -11.80 -1.31
N ILE A 224 -46.96 -11.89 -0.41
CA ILE A 224 -47.13 -11.46 1.01
C ILE A 224 -47.47 -9.97 1.07
N MET A 225 -46.72 -9.14 0.33
CA MET A 225 -46.95 -7.69 0.23
C MET A 225 -48.29 -7.32 -0.41
N GLY A 226 -48.93 -8.25 -1.13
CA GLY A 226 -50.28 -8.09 -1.70
C GLY A 226 -50.33 -7.96 -3.22
N ALA A 227 -49.38 -8.53 -3.97
CA ALA A 227 -49.46 -8.58 -5.43
C ALA A 227 -50.79 -9.21 -5.91
N GLY A 228 -51.56 -8.44 -6.68
CA GLY A 228 -52.93 -8.79 -7.11
C GLY A 228 -54.06 -8.32 -6.17
N GLU A 229 -53.72 -7.78 -5.00
CA GLU A 229 -54.66 -7.23 -3.99
C GLU A 229 -54.44 -5.73 -3.75
N VAL A 230 -53.18 -5.28 -3.78
CA VAL A 230 -52.75 -3.88 -3.60
C VAL A 230 -51.98 -3.42 -4.85
N PRO A 231 -52.38 -2.32 -5.51
CA PRO A 231 -51.69 -1.81 -6.70
C PRO A 231 -50.19 -1.54 -6.47
N GLY A 232 -49.37 -1.89 -7.45
CA GLY A 232 -47.92 -1.74 -7.45
C GLY A 232 -47.16 -2.81 -6.65
N ALA A 233 -47.82 -3.64 -5.84
CA ALA A 233 -47.17 -4.73 -5.09
C ALA A 233 -46.73 -5.89 -6.01
N GLU A 234 -47.30 -5.96 -7.22
CA GLU A 234 -46.87 -6.80 -8.35
C GLU A 234 -45.52 -6.40 -8.97
N THR A 235 -44.85 -5.37 -8.45
CA THR A 235 -43.53 -4.94 -8.94
C THR A 235 -42.40 -5.69 -8.23
N ILE A 236 -41.45 -6.21 -9.01
CA ILE A 236 -40.22 -6.88 -8.58
C ILE A 236 -39.02 -5.97 -8.87
N LEU A 237 -38.30 -5.54 -7.83
CA LEU A 237 -37.02 -4.84 -7.96
C LEU A 237 -35.91 -5.87 -8.23
N PHE A 238 -35.34 -5.82 -9.42
CA PHE A 238 -34.23 -6.67 -9.85
C PHE A 238 -32.93 -5.86 -9.76
N ILE A 239 -32.17 -6.08 -8.68
CA ILE A 239 -31.02 -5.25 -8.32
C ILE A 239 -29.70 -5.72 -8.94
N ASN A 240 -28.75 -4.77 -9.00
CA ASN A 240 -27.37 -4.89 -9.47
C ASN A 240 -27.24 -5.14 -10.98
N GLY A 241 -26.41 -4.33 -11.64
CA GLY A 241 -26.20 -4.36 -13.09
C GLY A 241 -25.10 -5.31 -13.56
N GLY A 242 -24.74 -6.32 -12.76
CA GLY A 242 -23.59 -7.18 -12.96
C GLY A 242 -22.32 -6.67 -12.26
N PRO A 243 -21.35 -7.58 -11.98
CA PRO A 243 -20.12 -7.25 -11.26
C PRO A 243 -19.30 -6.10 -11.90
N PRO A 244 -18.72 -5.20 -11.09
CA PRO A 244 -18.03 -4.01 -11.59
C PRO A 244 -16.73 -4.37 -12.32
N GLY A 245 -16.62 -3.96 -13.59
CA GLY A 245 -15.45 -4.23 -14.43
C GLY A 245 -15.52 -5.53 -15.24
N LEU A 246 -16.64 -6.24 -15.20
CA LEU A 246 -16.89 -7.40 -16.07
C LEU A 246 -16.75 -7.01 -17.55
N SER A 247 -16.11 -7.87 -18.35
CA SER A 247 -15.91 -7.58 -19.78
C SER A 247 -17.24 -7.68 -20.56
N PRO A 248 -17.41 -6.94 -21.68
CA PRO A 248 -18.65 -7.00 -22.46
C PRO A 248 -19.04 -8.41 -22.90
N ARG A 249 -18.04 -9.24 -23.27
CA ARG A 249 -18.24 -10.66 -23.58
C ARG A 249 -18.92 -11.40 -22.43
N PHE A 250 -18.45 -11.24 -21.19
CA PHE A 250 -19.02 -11.96 -20.05
C PHE A 250 -20.38 -11.40 -19.63
N HIS A 251 -20.67 -10.12 -19.87
CA HIS A 251 -22.03 -9.62 -19.76
C HIS A 251 -22.97 -10.31 -20.76
N ASP A 252 -22.57 -10.42 -22.04
CA ASP A 252 -23.37 -11.11 -23.06
C ASP A 252 -23.45 -12.64 -22.84
N GLU A 253 -22.44 -13.27 -22.24
CA GLU A 253 -22.34 -14.73 -22.04
C GLU A 253 -22.92 -15.23 -20.68
N PHE A 254 -22.82 -14.44 -19.61
CA PHE A 254 -23.21 -14.86 -18.25
C PHE A 254 -24.13 -13.87 -17.51
N TYR A 255 -24.40 -12.65 -18.03
CA TYR A 255 -25.33 -11.72 -17.39
C TYR A 255 -26.68 -11.67 -18.11
N PHE A 256 -26.70 -11.21 -19.36
CA PHE A 256 -27.95 -10.99 -20.10
C PHE A 256 -28.81 -12.23 -20.37
N PRO A 257 -28.27 -13.47 -20.53
CA PRO A 257 -29.09 -14.66 -20.67
C PRO A 257 -29.96 -14.93 -19.42
N TYR A 258 -29.34 -15.00 -18.24
CA TYR A 258 -30.05 -15.21 -16.96
C TYR A 258 -30.92 -14.01 -16.58
N ALA A 259 -30.48 -12.78 -16.90
CA ALA A 259 -31.32 -11.59 -16.73
C ALA A 259 -32.60 -11.69 -17.57
N LYS A 260 -32.51 -12.12 -18.84
CA LYS A 260 -33.70 -12.37 -19.67
C LYS A 260 -34.56 -13.49 -19.09
N GLN A 261 -33.97 -14.62 -18.71
CA GLN A 261 -34.71 -15.75 -18.12
C GLN A 261 -35.56 -15.33 -16.91
N MET A 262 -34.97 -14.58 -15.97
CA MET A 262 -35.70 -14.10 -14.78
C MET A 262 -36.80 -13.09 -15.16
N ILE A 263 -36.52 -12.16 -16.08
CA ILE A 263 -37.53 -11.21 -16.61
C ILE A 263 -38.68 -11.96 -17.30
N ASP A 264 -38.38 -12.92 -18.17
CA ASP A 264 -39.38 -13.74 -18.88
C ASP A 264 -40.26 -14.52 -17.88
N ILE A 265 -39.67 -15.11 -16.83
CA ILE A 265 -40.41 -15.78 -15.75
C ILE A 265 -41.37 -14.80 -15.06
N TRP A 266 -40.92 -13.62 -14.63
CA TRP A 266 -41.78 -12.67 -13.92
C TRP A 266 -42.89 -12.09 -14.80
N VAL A 267 -42.57 -11.66 -16.02
CA VAL A 267 -43.54 -11.02 -16.92
C VAL A 267 -44.58 -12.01 -17.42
N THR A 268 -44.21 -13.26 -17.71
CA THR A 268 -45.20 -14.30 -18.08
C THR A 268 -46.15 -14.68 -16.94
N HIS A 269 -45.75 -14.46 -15.68
CA HIS A 269 -46.60 -14.63 -14.51
C HIS A 269 -47.32 -13.33 -14.07
N GLY A 270 -47.25 -12.26 -14.87
CA GLY A 270 -47.99 -11.01 -14.68
C GLY A 270 -47.34 -9.99 -13.74
N PHE A 271 -46.08 -10.19 -13.33
CA PHE A 271 -45.33 -9.24 -12.51
C PHE A 271 -44.63 -8.18 -13.37
N ILE A 272 -44.51 -6.97 -12.82
CA ILE A 272 -43.74 -5.87 -13.44
C ILE A 272 -42.29 -5.96 -12.93
N VAL A 273 -41.31 -5.82 -13.81
CA VAL A 273 -39.88 -5.89 -13.43
C VAL A 273 -39.24 -4.51 -13.49
N TRP A 274 -38.68 -4.08 -12.36
CA TRP A 274 -37.88 -2.87 -12.25
C TRP A 274 -36.39 -3.26 -12.11
N CYS A 275 -35.67 -3.20 -13.22
CA CYS A 275 -34.22 -3.39 -13.29
C CYS A 275 -33.52 -2.14 -12.73
N HIS A 276 -32.76 -2.30 -11.64
CA HIS A 276 -32.04 -1.22 -10.94
C HIS A 276 -30.55 -1.49 -10.95
N TRP A 277 -29.84 -0.89 -11.93
CA TRP A 277 -28.54 -1.38 -12.40
C TRP A 277 -27.45 -0.29 -12.35
N ASP A 278 -26.67 -0.28 -11.26
CA ASP A 278 -25.69 0.76 -10.87
C ASP A 278 -24.42 0.89 -11.73
N THR A 279 -24.38 0.40 -12.97
CA THR A 279 -23.16 0.35 -13.80
C THR A 279 -23.24 1.16 -15.10
N ASN A 280 -22.10 1.30 -15.78
CA ASN A 280 -22.01 1.98 -17.09
C ASN A 280 -22.49 1.05 -18.20
N LEU A 281 -23.80 1.02 -18.43
CA LEU A 281 -24.44 0.16 -19.43
C LEU A 281 -24.47 0.75 -20.86
N ASN A 282 -23.78 1.87 -21.12
CA ASN A 282 -23.69 2.44 -22.48
C ASN A 282 -23.23 1.45 -23.57
N PRO A 283 -22.26 0.55 -23.34
CA PRO A 283 -21.87 -0.47 -24.33
C PRO A 283 -22.97 -1.50 -24.63
N HIS A 284 -23.91 -1.67 -23.70
CA HIS A 284 -24.86 -2.78 -23.66
C HIS A 284 -26.29 -2.42 -24.03
N LEU A 285 -26.60 -1.15 -24.31
CA LEU A 285 -27.95 -0.70 -24.68
C LEU A 285 -28.55 -1.53 -25.82
N LYS A 286 -27.75 -1.98 -26.79
CA LYS A 286 -28.22 -2.88 -27.86
C LYS A 286 -28.60 -4.27 -27.32
N THR A 287 -27.74 -4.92 -26.52
CA THR A 287 -28.07 -6.22 -25.91
C THR A 287 -29.29 -6.11 -24.99
N MET A 288 -29.36 -5.05 -24.17
CA MET A 288 -30.50 -4.76 -23.30
C MET A 288 -31.82 -4.63 -24.07
N SER A 289 -31.79 -4.08 -25.29
CA SER A 289 -33.00 -3.99 -26.13
C SER A 289 -33.63 -5.36 -26.44
N HIS A 290 -32.87 -6.46 -26.34
CA HIS A 290 -33.35 -7.82 -26.60
C HIS A 290 -33.93 -8.51 -25.35
N LEU A 291 -33.76 -7.96 -24.14
CA LEU A 291 -34.30 -8.55 -22.91
C LEU A 291 -35.82 -8.72 -22.96
N VAL A 292 -36.52 -7.75 -23.58
CA VAL A 292 -37.98 -7.75 -23.74
C VAL A 292 -38.47 -8.31 -25.08
N ASP A 293 -37.59 -8.88 -25.90
CA ASP A 293 -38.03 -9.53 -27.14
C ASP A 293 -38.90 -10.75 -26.80
N GLY A 294 -40.11 -10.78 -27.36
CA GLY A 294 -41.16 -11.76 -27.06
C GLY A 294 -42.13 -11.36 -25.93
N LEU A 295 -41.86 -10.28 -25.19
CA LEU A 295 -42.69 -9.85 -24.05
C LEU A 295 -43.69 -8.72 -24.40
N PRO A 296 -44.79 -8.59 -23.63
CA PRO A 296 -45.67 -7.42 -23.70
C PRO A 296 -44.94 -6.13 -23.27
N LYS A 297 -45.24 -5.03 -23.96
CA LYS A 297 -44.87 -3.67 -23.50
C LYS A 297 -45.63 -3.34 -22.20
N GLY A 298 -45.07 -2.47 -21.37
CA GLY A 298 -45.64 -2.11 -20.05
C GLY A 298 -44.96 -2.76 -18.84
N TYR A 299 -44.22 -3.86 -19.04
CA TYR A 299 -43.81 -4.73 -17.95
C TYR A 299 -42.34 -4.61 -17.49
N VAL A 300 -41.52 -3.76 -18.13
CA VAL A 300 -40.11 -3.58 -17.75
C VAL A 300 -39.72 -2.10 -17.64
N LEU A 301 -39.12 -1.75 -16.50
CA LEU A 301 -38.54 -0.45 -16.17
C LEU A 301 -37.01 -0.59 -16.04
N MET A 302 -36.27 0.29 -16.72
CA MET A 302 -34.81 0.41 -16.60
C MET A 302 -34.42 1.66 -15.80
N ASP A 303 -33.92 1.48 -14.59
CA ASP A 303 -33.27 2.51 -13.77
C ASP A 303 -31.75 2.44 -13.94
N LEU A 304 -31.18 3.55 -14.43
CA LEU A 304 -29.84 3.60 -15.00
C LEU A 304 -29.05 4.79 -14.42
N GLU A 305 -28.02 4.55 -13.60
CA GLU A 305 -27.26 5.64 -12.94
C GLU A 305 -26.17 6.27 -13.84
N LYS A 306 -25.49 5.48 -14.68
CA LYS A 306 -24.26 5.91 -15.40
C LYS A 306 -24.39 5.84 -16.94
N VAL A 307 -25.59 6.07 -17.47
CA VAL A 307 -25.92 5.93 -18.89
C VAL A 307 -26.20 7.29 -19.53
N ASP A 308 -25.85 7.47 -20.82
CA ASP A 308 -26.36 8.58 -21.63
C ASP A 308 -27.86 8.35 -21.89
N MET A 309 -28.71 9.04 -21.13
CA MET A 309 -30.14 8.83 -21.19
C MET A 309 -30.78 9.25 -22.52
N LYS A 310 -30.12 10.11 -23.31
CA LYS A 310 -30.58 10.47 -24.66
C LYS A 310 -30.36 9.30 -25.61
N LEU A 311 -29.19 8.66 -25.53
CA LEU A 311 -28.89 7.44 -26.28
C LEU A 311 -29.76 6.26 -25.81
N ALA A 312 -29.97 6.10 -24.50
CA ALA A 312 -30.89 5.10 -23.97
C ALA A 312 -32.32 5.32 -24.47
N LYS A 313 -32.82 6.56 -24.52
CA LYS A 313 -34.15 6.86 -25.06
C LYS A 313 -34.26 6.50 -26.54
N GLN A 314 -33.20 6.68 -27.32
CA GLN A 314 -33.14 6.31 -28.74
C GLN A 314 -33.08 4.79 -29.00
N VAL A 315 -32.50 4.00 -28.07
CA VAL A 315 -32.25 2.55 -28.27
C VAL A 315 -33.26 1.66 -27.53
N LEU A 316 -33.84 2.14 -26.43
CA LEU A 316 -34.72 1.37 -25.54
C LEU A 316 -36.12 1.98 -25.40
N GLY A 317 -36.28 3.28 -25.69
CA GLY A 317 -37.43 4.08 -25.27
C GLY A 317 -38.77 3.81 -25.97
N ASP A 318 -38.79 2.93 -26.97
CA ASP A 318 -39.98 2.37 -27.62
C ASP A 318 -40.31 0.96 -27.14
N LYS A 319 -39.39 0.29 -26.43
CA LYS A 319 -39.51 -1.09 -25.92
C LYS A 319 -39.79 -1.17 -24.42
N MET A 320 -39.17 -0.29 -23.63
CA MET A 320 -39.19 -0.31 -22.16
C MET A 320 -39.15 1.10 -21.57
N CYS A 321 -39.69 1.25 -20.36
CA CYS A 321 -39.72 2.56 -19.70
C CYS A 321 -38.36 2.87 -19.09
N LEU A 322 -37.94 4.14 -19.14
CA LEU A 322 -36.69 4.60 -18.53
C LEU A 322 -36.95 5.31 -17.19
N TYR A 323 -36.03 5.18 -16.24
CA TYR A 323 -36.11 5.79 -14.91
C TYR A 323 -34.75 6.36 -14.49
N GLY A 324 -34.79 7.35 -13.60
CA GLY A 324 -33.66 7.61 -12.70
C GLY A 324 -32.62 8.59 -13.25
N ASN A 325 -31.36 8.15 -13.24
CA ASN A 325 -30.15 8.87 -13.68
C ASN A 325 -29.77 10.15 -12.91
N VAL A 326 -30.63 10.76 -12.09
CA VAL A 326 -30.22 11.88 -11.21
C VAL A 326 -29.19 11.38 -10.18
N PRO A 327 -27.90 11.76 -10.24
CA PRO A 327 -26.88 11.06 -9.46
C PRO A 327 -26.97 11.46 -7.99
N SER A 328 -27.05 10.50 -7.08
CA SER A 328 -27.09 10.81 -5.63
C SER A 328 -25.80 11.48 -5.12
N ALA A 329 -24.70 11.44 -5.88
CA ALA A 329 -23.54 12.32 -5.67
C ALA A 329 -23.90 13.82 -5.76
N MET A 330 -24.75 14.19 -6.72
CA MET A 330 -25.19 15.57 -6.96
C MET A 330 -26.19 16.01 -5.88
N LEU A 331 -27.04 15.09 -5.40
CA LEU A 331 -27.99 15.36 -4.32
C LEU A 331 -27.30 15.63 -2.96
N VAL A 332 -26.10 15.08 -2.73
CA VAL A 332 -25.33 15.26 -1.48
C VAL A 332 -24.35 16.43 -1.55
N TYR A 333 -23.75 16.72 -2.72
CA TYR A 333 -22.65 17.69 -2.84
C TYR A 333 -22.88 18.83 -3.83
N GLY A 334 -23.94 18.76 -4.65
CA GLY A 334 -24.30 19.81 -5.62
C GLY A 334 -25.18 20.90 -5.04
N THR A 335 -25.32 21.99 -5.79
CA THR A 335 -26.28 23.06 -5.51
C THR A 335 -27.68 22.71 -6.01
N LEU A 336 -28.71 23.38 -5.47
CA LEU A 336 -30.09 23.24 -5.94
C LEU A 336 -30.22 23.62 -7.43
N GLU A 337 -29.46 24.59 -7.92
CA GLU A 337 -29.43 25.01 -9.32
C GLU A 337 -28.83 23.93 -10.24
N GLU A 338 -27.79 23.22 -9.79
CA GLU A 338 -27.21 22.09 -10.54
C GLU A 338 -28.18 20.91 -10.63
N VAL A 339 -28.86 20.57 -9.53
CA VAL A 339 -29.88 19.51 -9.50
C VAL A 339 -31.08 19.87 -10.39
N ASP A 340 -31.64 21.07 -10.24
CA ASP A 340 -32.76 21.55 -11.08
C ASP A 340 -32.41 21.52 -12.58
N LYS A 341 -31.23 22.04 -12.95
CA LYS A 341 -30.73 22.02 -14.32
C LYS A 341 -30.54 20.60 -14.86
N TYR A 342 -30.05 19.66 -14.03
CA TYR A 342 -29.86 18.27 -14.44
C TYR A 342 -31.20 17.55 -14.65
N CYS A 343 -32.15 17.72 -13.72
CA CYS A 343 -33.51 17.20 -13.85
C CYS A 343 -34.22 17.73 -15.10
N LYS A 344 -34.06 19.03 -15.41
CA LYS A 344 -34.60 19.63 -16.64
C LYS A 344 -33.98 19.03 -17.89
N LYS A 345 -32.65 18.84 -17.94
CA LYS A 345 -31.98 18.16 -19.06
C LYS A 345 -32.50 16.73 -19.26
N LEU A 346 -32.71 15.95 -18.19
CA LEU A 346 -33.29 14.60 -18.32
C LEU A 346 -34.71 14.63 -18.87
N ILE A 347 -35.54 15.60 -18.46
CA ILE A 347 -36.88 15.80 -19.04
C ILE A 347 -36.77 16.15 -20.53
N GLU A 348 -35.86 17.06 -20.91
CA GLU A 348 -35.62 17.47 -22.30
C GLU A 348 -35.09 16.32 -23.18
N ASP A 349 -34.24 15.43 -22.64
CA ASP A 349 -33.66 14.29 -23.38
C ASP A 349 -34.57 13.06 -23.45
N CYS A 350 -35.51 12.89 -22.52
CA CYS A 350 -36.23 11.60 -22.34
C CYS A 350 -37.76 11.66 -22.29
N ALA A 351 -38.39 12.81 -22.04
CA ALA A 351 -39.85 12.89 -21.85
C ALA A 351 -40.66 12.82 -23.16
N GLU A 352 -40.03 13.00 -24.31
CA GLU A 352 -40.72 12.90 -25.60
C GLU A 352 -41.21 11.48 -25.88
N GLY A 353 -42.45 11.37 -26.36
CA GLY A 353 -43.15 10.10 -26.59
C GLY A 353 -43.75 9.44 -25.34
N GLY A 354 -43.46 9.91 -24.12
CA GLY A 354 -43.79 9.18 -22.89
C GLY A 354 -42.65 8.24 -22.48
N GLY A 355 -42.92 7.19 -21.70
CA GLY A 355 -41.90 6.17 -21.39
C GLY A 355 -40.69 6.65 -20.58
N PHE A 356 -40.86 7.65 -19.70
CA PHE A 356 -39.80 8.15 -18.81
C PHE A 356 -40.35 8.58 -17.44
N ILE A 357 -39.61 8.25 -16.38
CA ILE A 357 -39.89 8.59 -14.98
C ILE A 357 -38.66 9.28 -14.37
N LEU A 358 -38.82 10.48 -13.81
CA LEU A 358 -37.71 11.19 -13.18
C LEU A 358 -37.49 10.67 -11.74
N GLY A 359 -36.36 10.03 -11.51
CA GLY A 359 -36.00 9.44 -10.22
C GLY A 359 -34.53 9.65 -9.84
N THR A 360 -34.14 9.15 -8.67
CA THR A 360 -32.76 9.22 -8.16
C THR A 360 -32.00 7.92 -8.43
N GLY A 361 -30.84 8.00 -9.07
CA GLY A 361 -29.94 6.84 -9.22
C GLY A 361 -29.08 6.59 -7.96
N GLU A 362 -28.77 5.32 -7.67
CA GLU A 362 -27.96 4.94 -6.50
C GLU A 362 -26.45 5.03 -6.76
N ARG A 363 -25.76 5.79 -5.90
CA ARG A 363 -24.33 6.05 -6.00
C ARG A 363 -23.53 5.24 -4.98
N ARG A 364 -23.22 3.98 -5.31
CA ARG A 364 -22.19 3.23 -4.56
C ARG A 364 -20.80 3.83 -4.78
N GLN A 365 -20.12 4.24 -3.71
CA GLN A 365 -18.69 4.53 -3.75
C GLN A 365 -17.87 3.34 -3.27
N GLY A 366 -17.21 2.66 -4.21
CA GLY A 366 -15.93 2.01 -3.92
C GLY A 366 -14.88 3.05 -3.48
N GLY A 367 -13.83 2.60 -2.78
CA GLY A 367 -12.83 3.44 -2.12
C GLY A 367 -11.86 4.20 -3.04
N GLY A 368 -12.37 5.11 -3.87
CA GLY A 368 -11.57 6.00 -4.72
C GLY A 368 -11.20 7.30 -4.00
N GLY A 369 -9.93 7.48 -3.63
CA GLY A 369 -9.46 8.66 -2.91
C GLY A 369 -9.54 9.95 -3.73
N HIS A 370 -10.24 10.97 -3.24
CA HIS A 370 -10.25 12.32 -3.82
C HIS A 370 -10.05 13.43 -2.78
N ARG A 371 -9.43 14.53 -3.22
CA ARG A 371 -8.83 15.54 -2.36
C ARG A 371 -9.88 16.31 -1.55
N ARG A 372 -9.73 16.37 -0.22
CA ARG A 372 -10.46 17.33 0.64
C ARG A 372 -10.10 18.76 0.22
N ARG A 373 -10.96 19.41 -0.59
CA ARG A 373 -11.00 20.89 -0.65
C ARG A 373 -11.35 21.41 0.74
N ARG A 374 -10.69 22.47 1.20
CA ARG A 374 -10.97 23.09 2.50
C ARG A 374 -12.33 23.78 2.45
N HIS A 375 -13.27 23.39 3.31
CA HIS A 375 -14.47 24.21 3.53
C HIS A 375 -14.09 25.54 4.20
N PRO A 376 -14.75 26.66 3.82
CA PRO A 376 -14.74 27.88 4.62
C PRO A 376 -15.40 27.66 5.99
N GLN A 377 -15.19 28.60 6.91
CA GLN A 377 -15.77 28.58 8.25
C GLN A 377 -17.31 28.50 8.18
N HIS A 378 -17.91 27.53 8.88
CA HIS A 378 -19.36 27.50 9.06
C HIS A 378 -19.82 28.73 9.86
N ARG A 379 -20.61 29.59 9.23
CA ARG A 379 -21.61 30.38 9.96
C ARG A 379 -22.57 29.40 10.63
N LYS A 380 -22.98 29.70 11.86
CA LYS A 380 -24.18 29.09 12.42
C LYS A 380 -25.38 29.49 11.57
N VAL A 381 -26.26 28.53 11.33
CA VAL A 381 -27.65 28.75 10.92
C VAL A 381 -28.48 28.04 11.96
N ASP A 382 -29.12 28.80 12.85
CA ASP A 382 -29.95 28.24 13.91
C ASP A 382 -31.32 27.81 13.31
N PRO A 383 -31.92 26.70 13.78
CA PRO A 383 -33.17 26.18 13.22
C PRO A 383 -34.36 27.09 13.52
N VAL A 384 -35.20 27.34 12.51
CA VAL A 384 -36.43 28.14 12.65
C VAL A 384 -37.54 27.30 13.27
N HIS A 385 -37.82 27.51 14.56
CA HIS A 385 -39.09 27.09 15.16
C HIS A 385 -40.14 28.22 15.08
N PRO A 386 -41.42 27.90 14.79
CA PRO A 386 -42.50 28.87 14.81
C PRO A 386 -42.82 29.34 16.24
N ALA A 387 -43.44 30.51 16.36
CA ALA A 387 -43.53 31.24 17.62
C ALA A 387 -44.57 30.67 18.62
N GLY A 388 -44.17 30.60 19.90
CA GLY A 388 -45.03 30.41 21.06
C GLY A 388 -44.45 31.17 22.26
N GLY A 389 -45.23 32.08 22.86
CA GLY A 389 -44.70 33.08 23.80
C GLY A 389 -44.55 32.61 25.25
N GLY A 390 -43.45 32.99 25.91
CA GLY A 390 -43.22 32.80 27.34
C GLY A 390 -42.20 33.81 27.88
N ARG A 391 -42.45 34.41 29.06
CA ARG A 391 -41.60 35.50 29.63
C ARG A 391 -40.65 35.00 30.73
N PHE A 392 -39.68 35.87 31.04
CA PHE A 392 -38.93 36.02 32.31
C PHE A 392 -37.63 35.21 32.56
N ARG A 393 -36.51 35.94 32.40
CA ARG A 393 -35.44 36.23 33.40
C ARG A 393 -34.78 35.10 34.23
N SER A 394 -33.43 35.01 34.06
CA SER A 394 -32.38 35.02 35.12
C SER A 394 -32.33 33.88 36.18
N HIS A 395 -31.18 33.38 36.66
CA HIS A 395 -29.78 33.85 36.67
C HIS A 395 -28.77 32.66 36.56
N ARG A 396 -27.45 32.96 36.52
CA ARG A 396 -26.33 32.04 36.86
C ARG A 396 -26.22 31.88 38.41
N PRO A 397 -25.16 31.27 39.04
CA PRO A 397 -24.02 30.46 38.54
C PRO A 397 -23.76 29.18 39.39
N GLY A 398 -22.62 28.47 39.17
CA GLY A 398 -21.99 27.66 40.23
C GLY A 398 -21.07 26.52 39.78
N ASP A 399 -19.75 26.66 39.99
CA ASP A 399 -18.79 25.55 39.96
C ASP A 399 -18.88 24.65 41.21
N ARG A 400 -18.46 23.37 41.10
CA ARG A 400 -17.50 22.73 42.04
C ARG A 400 -16.93 21.39 41.52
N ARG A 401 -15.91 20.87 42.22
CA ARG A 401 -15.03 19.74 41.85
C ARG A 401 -15.15 18.55 42.81
N ALA A 402 -14.53 17.42 42.41
CA ALA A 402 -13.68 16.49 43.20
C ALA A 402 -14.26 15.13 43.67
N GLY A 403 -13.34 14.15 43.88
CA GLY A 403 -13.56 12.79 44.40
C GLY A 403 -13.86 11.73 43.31
N SER A 404 -13.13 10.64 43.03
CA SER A 404 -11.99 9.86 43.61
C SER A 404 -12.27 8.84 44.73
N ALA A 405 -12.24 7.54 44.40
CA ALA A 405 -11.91 6.39 45.29
C ALA A 405 -11.66 5.09 44.47
N LEU A 406 -11.05 4.06 45.08
CA LEU A 406 -10.84 2.70 44.52
C LEU A 406 -11.51 1.63 45.41
N CYS A 407 -11.66 0.38 44.94
CA CYS A 407 -11.10 -0.83 45.62
C CYS A 407 -11.41 -2.21 44.96
N THR A 408 -10.42 -3.12 45.10
CA THR A 408 -10.38 -4.62 45.18
C THR A 408 -11.65 -5.50 45.15
N GLY A 409 -11.65 -6.79 44.74
CA GLY A 409 -10.59 -7.69 44.21
C GLY A 409 -10.83 -9.22 44.42
N ARG A 410 -10.01 -10.09 43.78
CA ARG A 410 -9.73 -11.56 43.97
C ARG A 410 -10.83 -12.67 43.88
N ALA A 411 -10.82 -13.38 42.74
CA ALA A 411 -10.61 -14.84 42.48
C ALA A 411 -11.05 -16.01 43.43
N THR A 412 -11.60 -17.09 42.82
CA THR A 412 -11.46 -18.54 43.19
C THR A 412 -11.69 -19.49 41.97
N GLU A 413 -11.14 -20.72 42.02
CA GLU A 413 -11.26 -21.86 41.07
C GLU A 413 -12.28 -22.95 41.62
N PRO A 414 -12.46 -24.23 41.15
CA PRO A 414 -11.57 -25.14 40.36
C PRO A 414 -12.17 -26.20 39.36
N THR A 415 -11.32 -26.71 38.45
CA THR A 415 -11.23 -28.11 37.86
C THR A 415 -12.42 -28.88 37.23
N ARG A 416 -12.21 -29.51 36.03
CA ARG A 416 -11.90 -30.97 35.84
C ARG A 416 -11.84 -31.45 34.35
N TYR A 417 -10.97 -32.44 34.07
CA TYR A 417 -10.88 -33.33 32.88
C TYR A 417 -11.73 -34.62 33.10
N PRO A 418 -11.95 -35.59 32.14
CA PRO A 418 -11.20 -35.99 30.92
C PRO A 418 -12.05 -35.99 29.61
N GLY A 419 -11.62 -36.45 28.42
CA GLY A 419 -10.33 -37.00 27.94
C GLY A 419 -10.49 -38.40 27.28
N HIS A 420 -10.09 -38.56 26.00
CA HIS A 420 -10.02 -39.85 25.28
C HIS A 420 -8.97 -39.84 24.14
N VAL A 421 -8.75 -40.99 23.48
CA VAL A 421 -7.58 -41.33 22.65
C VAL A 421 -7.98 -41.55 21.18
N GLY A 422 -7.03 -41.43 20.23
CA GLY A 422 -7.22 -41.65 18.78
C GLY A 422 -7.29 -43.13 18.35
N PRO A 423 -6.76 -43.57 17.18
CA PRO A 423 -5.75 -42.93 16.31
C PRO A 423 -6.18 -42.84 14.81
N ALA A 424 -5.20 -42.63 13.91
CA ALA A 424 -5.38 -42.50 12.47
C ALA A 424 -5.30 -43.84 11.69
N HIS A 425 -5.75 -43.84 10.43
CA HIS A 425 -5.46 -44.85 9.42
C HIS A 425 -4.86 -44.21 8.15
N HIS A 426 -3.69 -44.67 7.73
CA HIS A 426 -3.23 -44.60 6.34
C HIS A 426 -2.36 -45.83 6.03
N HIS A 427 -2.61 -46.48 4.91
CA HIS A 427 -1.77 -47.57 4.40
C HIS A 427 -0.71 -47.03 3.43
N CYS A 428 0.48 -47.61 3.49
CA CYS A 428 1.50 -47.49 2.43
C CYS A 428 1.19 -48.44 1.27
N HIS A 429 1.70 -48.16 0.05
CA HIS A 429 2.64 -49.05 -0.66
C HIS A 429 3.10 -48.54 -2.05
N GLY A 430 4.40 -48.26 -2.19
CA GLY A 430 5.27 -48.48 -3.37
C GLY A 430 4.96 -47.86 -4.75
N ALA A 431 5.75 -48.13 -5.81
CA ALA A 431 7.21 -48.36 -5.92
C ALA A 431 7.69 -48.52 -7.40
N GLU A 432 8.99 -48.31 -7.65
CA GLU A 432 9.85 -48.89 -8.73
C GLU A 432 9.88 -48.35 -10.21
N LYS A 433 11.06 -47.76 -10.55
CA LYS A 433 12.05 -48.15 -11.63
C LYS A 433 11.92 -47.80 -13.14
N CYS A 434 13.04 -47.24 -13.65
CA CYS A 434 13.76 -47.52 -14.93
C CYS A 434 13.12 -47.10 -16.29
N ASP A 435 13.85 -46.93 -17.42
CA ASP A 435 15.30 -47.08 -17.73
C ASP A 435 15.81 -46.08 -18.82
N ARG A 436 17.14 -46.12 -19.09
CA ARG A 436 17.99 -45.50 -20.15
C ARG A 436 17.33 -44.96 -21.45
N SER A 437 17.91 -43.90 -22.04
CA SER A 437 18.94 -44.01 -23.12
C SER A 437 19.39 -42.67 -23.76
N ALA A 438 20.51 -42.72 -24.49
CA ALA A 438 21.17 -41.70 -25.31
C ALA A 438 21.91 -42.45 -26.47
N PRO A 439 22.70 -41.85 -27.42
CA PRO A 439 23.15 -40.45 -27.58
C PRO A 439 23.12 -39.92 -29.04
N GLY A 440 23.77 -38.78 -29.35
CA GLY A 440 24.33 -38.55 -30.70
C GLY A 440 24.69 -37.12 -31.15
N SER A 441 26.00 -36.82 -31.27
CA SER A 441 26.67 -35.92 -32.28
C SER A 441 26.27 -34.43 -32.41
N GLN A 442 27.08 -33.51 -32.99
CA GLN A 442 28.54 -33.23 -32.95
C GLN A 442 28.81 -31.88 -33.70
N SER A 443 30.05 -31.36 -33.66
CA SER A 443 30.62 -30.31 -34.56
C SER A 443 30.13 -28.84 -34.40
N THR A 444 30.84 -27.79 -34.88
CA THR A 444 32.19 -27.30 -34.45
C THR A 444 32.46 -25.85 -34.90
N ARG A 445 33.27 -25.12 -34.10
CA ARG A 445 34.27 -24.06 -34.46
C ARG A 445 33.86 -22.73 -35.15
N CYS A 446 34.18 -21.65 -34.43
CA CYS A 446 35.09 -20.52 -34.79
C CYS A 446 34.99 -19.78 -36.14
N GLY A 447 35.04 -18.44 -36.06
CA GLY A 447 35.43 -17.53 -37.16
C GLY A 447 35.67 -16.10 -36.67
N GLU A 448 36.82 -15.50 -37.01
CA GLU A 448 37.23 -14.14 -36.63
C GLU A 448 36.80 -13.09 -37.68
N GLY A 449 36.78 -11.79 -37.35
CA GLY A 449 36.46 -10.72 -38.32
C GLY A 449 36.65 -9.29 -37.78
N ASP A 450 37.80 -8.68 -38.06
CA ASP A 450 38.22 -7.34 -37.61
C ASP A 450 37.87 -6.20 -38.62
N ARG A 451 37.99 -4.94 -38.17
CA ARG A 451 38.10 -3.64 -38.91
C ARG A 451 36.82 -2.87 -39.24
N GLY A 452 36.75 -1.65 -38.68
CA GLY A 452 35.88 -0.54 -39.16
C GLY A 452 36.70 0.65 -39.68
N ARG A 453 36.07 1.83 -39.88
CA ARG A 453 36.77 3.12 -40.15
C ARG A 453 35.92 4.35 -39.82
N ARG A 454 36.55 5.54 -39.86
CA ARG A 454 36.00 6.86 -39.47
C ARG A 454 35.59 7.72 -40.68
N GLY A 455 34.74 8.72 -40.43
CA GLY A 455 34.49 9.92 -41.27
C GLY A 455 33.09 10.47 -41.00
N ASP A 456 32.84 11.50 -40.16
CA ASP A 456 33.32 12.90 -40.14
C ASP A 456 32.75 13.78 -41.27
N GLN A 457 31.71 14.60 -40.97
CA GLN A 457 31.72 16.05 -41.28
C GLN A 457 30.52 16.87 -40.75
N ARG A 458 30.84 17.82 -39.87
CA ARG A 458 30.38 19.24 -39.77
C ARG A 458 29.06 19.68 -40.47
N SER A 459 28.15 20.28 -39.68
CA SER A 459 27.29 21.39 -40.12
C SER A 459 27.04 22.39 -38.97
N VAL A 460 26.42 23.55 -39.22
CA VAL A 460 26.63 24.78 -38.40
C VAL A 460 25.41 25.73 -38.29
N CYS A 461 25.19 26.26 -37.07
CA CYS A 461 24.49 27.50 -36.65
C CYS A 461 23.30 28.09 -37.45
N ARG A 462 22.20 28.37 -36.72
CA ARG A 462 21.69 29.73 -36.34
C ARG A 462 20.51 29.57 -35.35
N GLN A 463 20.55 30.17 -34.15
CA GLN A 463 20.06 31.51 -33.79
C GLN A 463 18.65 31.85 -34.30
N ASP A 464 17.70 32.07 -33.38
CA ASP A 464 17.13 33.42 -33.20
C ASP A 464 16.61 33.68 -31.76
N ARG A 465 16.03 34.86 -31.48
CA ARG A 465 15.82 35.41 -30.13
C ARG A 465 14.43 36.02 -29.93
N CYS A 466 13.95 36.03 -28.67
CA CYS A 466 13.12 37.13 -28.18
C CYS A 466 13.33 37.43 -26.69
N ARG A 467 12.94 38.64 -26.26
CA ARG A 467 13.12 39.22 -24.91
C ARG A 467 11.87 39.99 -24.48
N ARG A 468 11.65 40.11 -23.15
CA ARG A 468 11.10 41.25 -22.35
C ARG A 468 10.49 40.64 -21.05
N LEU A 469 10.51 41.25 -19.85
CA LEU A 469 11.13 42.48 -19.32
C LEU A 469 11.30 42.37 -17.77
N ARG A 470 12.01 43.32 -17.14
CA ARG A 470 12.14 43.50 -15.66
C ARG A 470 11.93 44.97 -15.25
N PRO A 471 11.62 45.24 -13.97
CA PRO A 471 12.31 46.24 -13.13
C PRO A 471 13.15 45.52 -12.04
N HIS A 472 14.38 45.90 -11.65
CA HIS A 472 14.86 47.15 -11.02
C HIS A 472 14.17 47.47 -9.68
N GLY A 473 14.86 47.66 -8.55
CA GLY A 473 16.30 47.57 -8.21
C GLY A 473 16.61 48.29 -6.87
N ALA A 474 17.79 48.21 -6.23
CA ALA A 474 18.98 47.34 -6.40
C ALA A 474 19.91 47.48 -5.16
N GLY A 475 20.85 46.54 -4.92
CA GLY A 475 21.84 46.59 -3.84
C GLY A 475 23.07 45.71 -4.15
N ARG A 476 24.29 46.12 -3.74
CA ARG A 476 25.55 45.51 -4.22
C ARG A 476 26.12 44.47 -3.25
N GLY A 477 26.33 43.25 -3.75
CA GLY A 477 27.18 42.20 -3.18
C GLY A 477 27.87 41.44 -4.32
N ALA A 478 29.07 40.90 -4.09
CA ALA A 478 29.81 40.17 -5.12
C ALA A 478 29.11 38.82 -5.45
N PRO A 479 29.08 38.39 -6.73
CA PRO A 479 28.36 37.18 -7.12
C PRO A 479 29.11 35.90 -6.72
N VAL A 480 28.84 35.42 -5.51
CA VAL A 480 29.21 34.06 -5.08
C VAL A 480 28.24 33.05 -5.70
N SER A 481 28.52 32.66 -6.95
CA SER A 481 28.00 31.44 -7.56
C SER A 481 28.69 31.15 -8.90
N GLN A 482 29.74 30.31 -8.86
CA GLN A 482 29.99 29.46 -10.03
C GLN A 482 28.86 28.41 -10.09
N PRO A 483 28.27 28.12 -11.25
CA PRO A 483 27.43 26.94 -11.39
C PRO A 483 28.22 25.70 -11.00
N ALA A 484 27.57 24.73 -10.35
CA ALA A 484 28.17 23.42 -10.15
C ALA A 484 28.60 22.88 -11.52
N LYS A 485 29.88 22.53 -11.66
CA LYS A 485 30.38 21.91 -12.90
C LYS A 485 29.58 20.62 -13.10
N SER A 486 29.06 20.42 -14.31
CA SER A 486 28.50 19.12 -14.71
C SER A 486 29.49 18.02 -14.37
N LEU A 487 29.04 16.98 -13.65
CA LEU A 487 29.81 15.76 -13.41
C LEU A 487 29.99 15.03 -14.75
N LYS A 488 30.95 15.49 -15.54
CA LYS A 488 31.52 14.69 -16.63
C LYS A 488 32.22 13.51 -15.99
N GLU A 489 32.04 12.34 -16.59
CA GLU A 489 32.60 11.05 -16.17
C GLU A 489 34.06 11.22 -15.73
N ILE A 490 34.28 11.16 -14.41
CA ILE A 490 35.62 11.08 -13.84
C ILE A 490 36.06 9.64 -14.05
N LYS A 491 37.09 9.48 -14.87
CA LYS A 491 37.54 8.16 -15.32
C LYS A 491 38.23 7.43 -14.17
N GLY A 492 37.65 6.30 -13.76
CA GLY A 492 38.11 5.48 -12.64
C GLY A 492 37.39 5.81 -11.33
N MET A 493 36.12 5.39 -11.24
CA MET A 493 35.23 5.38 -10.05
C MET A 493 34.02 4.48 -10.37
N ILE A 494 33.39 3.87 -9.36
CA ILE A 494 32.23 2.99 -9.60
C ILE A 494 30.97 3.80 -9.94
N LYS A 495 30.28 3.40 -11.03
CA LYS A 495 29.06 4.06 -11.52
C LYS A 495 27.86 3.68 -10.66
N GLY A 496 27.46 4.58 -9.75
CA GLY A 496 26.16 4.52 -9.09
C GLY A 496 25.01 5.00 -10.00
N PHE A 497 23.77 4.78 -9.57
CA PHE A 497 22.59 5.18 -10.32
C PHE A 497 22.31 6.67 -10.19
N THR A 498 22.11 7.38 -11.31
CA THR A 498 21.78 8.81 -11.28
C THR A 498 20.27 9.01 -11.28
N ARG A 499 19.74 9.62 -10.22
CA ARG A 499 18.32 9.99 -10.10
C ARG A 499 18.01 11.20 -11.00
N THR A 500 17.46 10.96 -12.17
CA THR A 500 17.06 12.02 -13.12
C THR A 500 15.68 12.61 -12.81
N ASN A 501 14.83 11.82 -12.15
CA ASN A 501 13.48 12.18 -11.77
C ASN A 501 13.44 13.13 -10.55
N LYS A 502 12.44 14.03 -10.48
CA LYS A 502 12.25 14.88 -9.29
C LYS A 502 12.00 13.98 -8.05
N PRO A 503 12.75 14.15 -6.94
CA PRO A 503 12.55 13.35 -5.74
C PRO A 503 11.13 13.44 -5.16
N LEU A 504 10.69 12.33 -4.56
CA LEU A 504 9.43 12.24 -3.81
C LEU A 504 9.47 13.14 -2.56
N GLU A 505 8.35 13.79 -2.28
CA GLU A 505 8.19 14.80 -1.23
C GLU A 505 6.82 14.63 -0.55
N LEU A 506 6.78 14.74 0.78
CA LEU A 506 5.55 14.71 1.58
C LEU A 506 5.34 15.99 2.41
N LEU A 507 6.41 16.73 2.70
CA LEU A 507 6.34 17.99 3.44
C LEU A 507 6.18 19.17 2.47
N SER A 508 5.38 20.15 2.88
CA SER A 508 5.48 21.51 2.33
C SER A 508 6.62 22.27 2.99
N GLU A 509 7.06 23.38 2.39
CA GLU A 509 8.05 24.29 3.01
C GLU A 509 7.67 24.70 4.44
N GLN A 510 6.39 25.03 4.67
CA GLN A 510 5.89 25.36 6.01
C GLN A 510 5.98 24.16 6.97
N GLY A 511 5.79 22.93 6.48
CA GLY A 511 5.95 21.70 7.25
C GLY A 511 7.41 21.46 7.64
N MET A 512 8.33 21.55 6.67
CA MET A 512 9.77 21.46 6.92
C MET A 512 10.25 22.52 7.91
N GLU A 513 9.84 23.77 7.72
CA GLU A 513 10.16 24.90 8.60
C GLU A 513 9.67 24.68 10.04
N SER A 514 8.46 24.13 10.19
CA SER A 514 7.89 23.83 11.51
C SER A 514 8.66 22.72 12.24
N ILE A 515 9.11 21.69 11.51
CA ILE A 515 9.92 20.59 12.07
C ILE A 515 11.33 21.09 12.40
N HIS A 516 11.95 21.88 11.51
CA HIS A 516 13.27 22.49 11.70
C HIS A 516 13.32 23.36 12.96
N ARG A 517 12.40 24.31 13.10
CA ARG A 517 12.31 25.18 14.29
C ARG A 517 11.92 24.40 15.55
N GLY A 518 11.15 23.33 15.41
CA GLY A 518 10.85 22.39 16.51
C GLY A 518 12.11 21.70 17.04
N ALA A 519 12.96 21.18 16.15
CA ALA A 519 14.21 20.53 16.51
C ALA A 519 15.20 21.49 17.20
N LEU A 520 15.39 22.69 16.66
CA LEU A 520 16.20 23.75 17.28
C LEU A 520 15.69 24.13 18.68
N TYR A 521 14.36 24.21 18.87
CA TYR A 521 13.77 24.50 20.18
C TYR A 521 13.99 23.36 21.19
N VAL A 522 13.92 22.09 20.75
CA VAL A 522 14.27 20.93 21.59
C VAL A 522 15.73 20.98 22.03
N LEU A 523 16.65 21.33 21.13
CA LEU A 523 18.09 21.45 21.45
C LEU A 523 18.41 22.62 22.40
N ASP A 524 17.71 23.76 22.29
CA ASP A 524 17.89 24.90 23.20
C ASP A 524 17.29 24.64 24.60
N LYS A 525 16.13 23.97 24.70
CA LYS A 525 15.43 23.75 25.98
C LYS A 525 15.77 22.43 26.65
N SER A 526 15.52 21.31 25.97
CA SER A 526 15.72 19.96 26.52
C SER A 526 17.21 19.59 26.54
N GLY A 527 17.91 19.93 25.46
CA GLY A 527 19.28 19.52 25.21
C GLY A 527 19.43 18.04 24.86
N MET A 528 20.66 17.60 24.64
CA MET A 528 21.05 16.21 24.39
C MET A 528 22.02 15.73 25.47
N ARG A 529 21.92 14.46 25.88
CA ARG A 529 22.91 13.80 26.74
C ARG A 529 24.09 13.36 25.88
N VAL A 530 25.31 13.69 26.29
CA VAL A 530 26.54 13.38 25.57
C VAL A 530 27.52 12.82 26.59
N GLU A 531 27.75 11.50 26.58
CA GLU A 531 28.41 10.83 27.71
C GLU A 531 29.94 10.91 27.69
N HIS A 532 30.52 11.99 27.16
CA HIS A 532 31.97 12.13 26.97
C HIS A 532 32.52 13.50 27.38
N GLU A 533 33.41 13.52 28.39
CA GLU A 533 33.95 14.75 28.99
C GLU A 533 34.64 15.68 27.99
N ARG A 534 35.36 15.12 27.01
CA ARG A 534 36.03 15.89 25.96
C ARG A 534 35.04 16.67 25.09
N ALA A 535 33.92 16.03 24.72
CA ALA A 535 32.86 16.69 23.97
C ALA A 535 32.08 17.71 24.82
N LEU A 536 31.80 17.40 26.10
CA LEU A 536 31.15 18.35 27.01
C LEU A 536 31.96 19.66 27.15
N ARG A 537 33.30 19.57 27.20
CA ARG A 537 34.17 20.76 27.20
C ARG A 537 34.16 21.48 25.84
N LEU A 538 34.36 20.75 24.74
CA LEU A 538 34.31 21.30 23.37
C LEU A 538 33.00 22.08 23.10
N PHE A 539 31.86 21.57 23.57
CA PHE A 539 30.58 22.26 23.47
C PHE A 539 30.51 23.53 24.34
N ALA A 540 31.03 23.50 25.56
CA ALA A 540 31.07 24.67 26.44
C ALA A 540 31.97 25.78 25.88
N GLU A 541 33.12 25.42 25.32
CA GLU A 541 34.07 26.32 24.65
C GLU A 541 33.43 27.05 23.45
N HIS A 542 32.52 26.37 22.74
CA HIS A 542 31.74 26.93 21.62
C HIS A 542 30.38 27.53 22.03
N GLY A 543 30.17 27.80 23.33
CA GLY A 543 29.03 28.57 23.82
C GLY A 543 27.73 27.78 24.04
N CYS A 544 27.75 26.45 23.97
CA CYS A 544 26.62 25.64 24.46
C CYS A 544 26.50 25.73 25.99
N ARG A 545 25.27 25.66 26.50
CA ARG A 545 25.02 25.59 27.95
C ARG A 545 25.15 24.13 28.38
N VAL A 546 26.27 23.79 29.02
CA VAL A 546 26.62 22.43 29.41
C VAL A 546 26.41 22.21 30.90
N ASP A 547 25.76 21.11 31.23
CA ASP A 547 25.54 20.57 32.56
C ASP A 547 26.38 19.30 32.67
N PHE A 548 27.51 19.39 33.39
CA PHE A 548 28.50 18.31 33.46
C PHE A 548 28.05 17.14 34.35
N GLU A 549 27.23 17.40 35.38
CA GLU A 549 26.72 16.36 36.27
C GLU A 549 25.66 15.49 35.57
N LEU A 550 24.73 16.11 34.83
CA LEU A 550 23.73 15.40 34.02
C LEU A 550 24.26 14.98 32.64
N LYS A 551 25.53 15.32 32.31
CA LYS A 551 26.18 15.15 31.00
C LYS A 551 25.34 15.66 29.84
N ARG A 552 24.75 16.85 29.99
CA ARG A 552 23.71 17.39 29.10
C ARG A 552 24.13 18.71 28.46
N VAL A 553 24.04 18.77 27.14
CA VAL A 553 24.37 19.93 26.30
C VAL A 553 23.10 20.58 25.80
N ARG A 554 22.94 21.89 25.95
CA ARG A 554 21.89 22.69 25.29
C ARG A 554 22.52 23.63 24.26
N PHE A 555 22.02 23.59 23.03
CA PHE A 555 22.68 24.16 21.86
C PHE A 555 22.03 25.49 21.44
N PRO A 556 22.80 26.56 21.19
CA PRO A 556 22.29 27.78 20.57
C PRO A 556 21.88 27.50 19.11
N ALA A 557 20.69 27.93 18.71
CA ALA A 557 20.17 27.68 17.36
C ALA A 557 21.12 28.18 16.25
N SER A 558 21.74 29.34 16.43
CA SER A 558 22.70 29.92 15.48
C SER A 558 23.94 29.07 15.26
N LEU A 559 24.42 28.35 16.29
CA LEU A 559 25.57 27.45 16.19
C LEU A 559 25.19 26.20 15.38
N VAL A 560 24.03 25.62 15.68
CA VAL A 560 23.50 24.47 14.92
C VAL A 560 23.29 24.83 13.46
N GLU A 561 22.69 26.00 13.18
CA GLU A 561 22.52 26.53 11.83
C GLU A 561 23.85 26.85 11.13
N GLU A 562 24.95 27.05 11.86
CA GLU A 562 26.30 27.23 11.30
C GLU A 562 26.96 25.90 10.94
N CYS A 563 26.93 24.91 11.85
CA CYS A 563 27.42 23.56 11.57
C CYS A 563 26.64 22.88 10.42
N LEU A 564 25.31 23.07 10.34
CA LEU A 564 24.52 22.63 9.19
C LEU A 564 24.94 23.27 7.85
N ARG A 565 25.59 24.44 7.87
CA ARG A 565 26.11 25.14 6.67
C ARG A 565 27.57 24.79 6.35
N SER A 566 28.36 24.33 7.34
CA SER A 566 29.75 23.92 7.13
C SER A 566 29.90 22.46 6.70
N CYS A 567 28.89 21.62 6.96
CA CYS A 567 28.87 20.22 6.54
C CYS A 567 29.04 20.09 5.01
N PRO A 568 29.99 19.28 4.50
CA PRO A 568 30.13 19.01 3.08
C PRO A 568 28.88 18.36 2.48
N SER A 569 28.51 18.75 1.26
CA SER A 569 27.36 18.18 0.55
C SER A 569 27.66 16.91 -0.25
N SER A 570 28.92 16.49 -0.26
CA SER A 570 29.40 15.28 -0.92
C SER A 570 30.81 14.93 -0.44
N TYR A 571 31.16 13.65 -0.37
CA TYR A 571 32.50 13.18 -0.01
C TYR A 571 32.89 11.91 -0.78
N THR A 572 34.19 11.59 -0.77
CA THR A 572 34.72 10.36 -1.40
C THR A 572 34.98 9.29 -0.35
N ILE A 573 34.54 8.06 -0.63
CA ILE A 573 35.01 6.85 0.06
C ILE A 573 35.92 6.11 -0.92
N ARG A 574 37.15 5.83 -0.51
CA ARG A 574 38.17 5.20 -1.33
C ARG A 574 38.17 3.70 -1.15
N ALA A 575 38.16 2.98 -2.25
CA ALA A 575 38.27 1.53 -2.27
C ALA A 575 39.74 1.10 -2.36
N ARG A 576 40.02 -0.21 -2.21
CA ARG A 576 41.38 -0.74 -2.48
C ARG A 576 41.72 -0.70 -3.97
N ASP A 577 40.71 -0.72 -4.82
CA ASP A 577 40.83 -0.40 -6.24
C ASP A 577 40.30 1.02 -6.51
N PRO A 578 41.12 2.00 -6.94
CA PRO A 578 40.64 3.35 -7.22
C PRO A 578 39.54 3.42 -8.28
N ASP A 579 39.46 2.45 -9.20
CA ASP A 579 38.36 2.35 -10.17
C ASP A 579 37.01 2.03 -9.49
N LEU A 580 37.00 1.70 -8.19
CA LEU A 580 35.83 1.43 -7.35
C LEU A 580 35.56 2.53 -6.29
N ASP A 581 36.23 3.68 -6.35
CA ASP A 581 35.96 4.83 -5.49
C ASP A 581 34.52 5.36 -5.63
N LEU A 582 33.92 5.78 -4.52
CA LEU A 582 32.53 6.26 -4.40
C LEU A 582 32.46 7.77 -4.14
N VAL A 583 31.51 8.50 -4.73
CA VAL A 583 31.22 9.91 -4.37
C VAL A 583 29.83 10.04 -3.77
N VAL A 584 29.74 9.87 -2.45
CA VAL A 584 28.48 9.90 -1.70
C VAL A 584 27.96 11.34 -1.64
N GLY A 585 26.79 11.58 -2.24
CA GLY A 585 26.08 12.86 -2.22
C GLY A 585 25.33 13.18 -3.52
N GLY A 586 24.75 14.38 -3.60
CA GLY A 586 24.02 14.85 -4.79
C GLY A 586 22.82 13.97 -5.16
N ASP A 587 22.67 13.69 -6.47
CA ASP A 587 21.59 12.86 -7.02
C ASP A 587 22.02 11.42 -7.36
N THR A 588 23.25 11.02 -6.99
CA THR A 588 23.70 9.64 -7.11
C THR A 588 23.12 8.78 -5.99
N VAL A 589 22.73 7.55 -6.35
CA VAL A 589 22.29 6.48 -5.44
C VAL A 589 23.24 5.29 -5.59
N TYR A 590 23.87 4.93 -4.49
CA TYR A 590 24.64 3.70 -4.32
C TYR A 590 23.86 2.76 -3.42
N PHE A 591 23.91 1.45 -3.68
CA PHE A 591 23.42 0.43 -2.74
C PHE A 591 24.60 -0.26 -2.05
N MET A 592 24.37 -0.69 -0.82
CA MET A 592 25.36 -1.35 0.03
C MET A 592 24.77 -2.56 0.75
N GLN A 593 25.63 -3.48 1.17
CA GLN A 593 25.20 -4.62 2.00
C GLN A 593 24.52 -4.16 3.28
N GLY A 594 23.58 -4.97 3.77
CA GLY A 594 22.92 -4.77 5.05
C GLY A 594 23.38 -5.78 6.10
N MET A 595 23.53 -5.31 7.33
CA MET A 595 23.92 -6.12 8.48
C MET A 595 22.93 -7.25 8.78
N GLY A 596 23.44 -8.33 9.38
CA GLY A 596 22.62 -9.39 9.97
C GLY A 596 23.44 -10.26 10.91
N MET A 597 23.16 -10.16 12.21
CA MET A 597 23.95 -10.68 13.34
C MET A 597 24.37 -12.16 13.20
N ARG A 598 23.54 -13.00 12.58
CA ARG A 598 23.73 -14.45 12.45
C ARG A 598 23.51 -14.93 11.03
N TYR A 599 24.20 -16.00 10.66
CA TYR A 599 23.94 -16.76 9.43
C TYR A 599 22.62 -17.53 9.59
N VAL A 600 21.76 -17.56 8.57
CA VAL A 600 20.55 -18.41 8.56
C VAL A 600 20.75 -19.62 7.66
N ASP A 601 20.43 -20.81 8.17
CA ASP A 601 20.34 -22.02 7.34
C ASP A 601 19.07 -21.97 6.48
N LEU A 602 19.17 -22.13 5.15
CA LEU A 602 18.01 -22.00 4.26
C LEU A 602 17.11 -23.25 4.21
N GLU A 603 17.51 -24.37 4.81
CA GLU A 603 16.68 -25.57 4.92
C GLU A 603 15.90 -25.55 6.24
N THR A 604 16.59 -25.33 7.37
CA THR A 604 15.95 -25.32 8.70
C THR A 604 15.32 -23.97 9.06
N TRP A 605 15.83 -22.87 8.51
CA TRP A 605 15.53 -21.48 8.89
C TRP A 605 15.94 -21.11 10.31
N GLU A 606 16.88 -21.86 10.89
CA GLU A 606 17.50 -21.55 12.17
C GLU A 606 18.73 -20.65 11.98
N THR A 607 19.02 -19.80 12.97
CA THR A 607 20.15 -18.87 12.92
C THR A 607 21.30 -19.32 13.80
N ARG A 608 22.54 -19.19 13.32
CA ARG A 608 23.77 -19.55 14.04
C ARG A 608 24.90 -18.53 13.80
N PRO A 609 25.93 -18.48 14.65
CA PRO A 609 27.16 -17.76 14.33
C PRO A 609 27.71 -18.25 12.99
N ALA A 610 28.22 -17.33 12.18
CA ALA A 610 28.84 -17.68 10.91
C ALA A 610 30.21 -18.32 11.12
N THR A 611 30.63 -19.19 10.20
CA THR A 611 32.02 -19.62 10.06
C THR A 611 32.86 -18.56 9.34
N ALA A 612 34.18 -18.67 9.41
CA ALA A 612 35.09 -17.82 8.62
C ALA A 612 34.90 -18.02 7.10
N GLU A 613 34.58 -19.25 6.67
CA GLU A 613 34.32 -19.57 5.26
C GLU A 613 33.02 -18.94 4.74
N GLU A 614 31.95 -18.96 5.52
CA GLU A 614 30.68 -18.31 5.15
C GLU A 614 30.82 -16.78 5.05
N HIS A 615 31.62 -16.17 5.92
CA HIS A 615 31.98 -14.75 5.78
C HIS A 615 32.82 -14.52 4.50
N ARG A 616 33.82 -15.36 4.22
CA ARG A 616 34.63 -15.30 3.00
C ARG A 616 33.76 -15.38 1.73
N GLN A 617 32.83 -16.32 1.68
CA GLN A 617 31.88 -16.48 0.58
C GLN A 617 30.95 -15.28 0.44
N ALA A 618 30.43 -14.73 1.56
CA ALA A 618 29.59 -13.55 1.55
C ALA A 618 30.31 -12.31 0.98
N MET A 619 31.61 -12.14 1.25
CA MET A 619 32.42 -11.06 0.67
C MET A 619 32.76 -11.27 -0.81
N ILE A 620 33.00 -12.52 -1.25
CA ILE A 620 33.20 -12.82 -2.68
C ILE A 620 31.91 -12.53 -3.48
N VAL A 621 30.74 -12.89 -2.94
CA VAL A 621 29.45 -12.52 -3.52
C VAL A 621 29.27 -10.99 -3.52
N ALA A 622 29.63 -10.30 -2.44
CA ALA A 622 29.59 -8.84 -2.38
C ALA A 622 30.44 -8.16 -3.47
N ASP A 623 31.65 -8.68 -3.71
CA ASP A 623 32.56 -8.18 -4.74
C ASP A 623 32.03 -8.45 -6.16
N ALA A 624 31.47 -9.65 -6.38
CA ALA A 624 30.95 -10.09 -7.67
C ALA A 624 29.64 -9.41 -8.11
N LEU A 625 28.81 -8.96 -7.16
CA LEU A 625 27.49 -8.38 -7.47
C LEU A 625 27.62 -6.94 -8.00
N GLU A 626 26.97 -6.70 -9.14
CA GLU A 626 27.08 -5.46 -9.91
C GLU A 626 26.51 -4.24 -9.16
N ASN A 627 25.40 -4.43 -8.44
CA ASN A 627 24.69 -3.37 -7.76
C ASN A 627 25.05 -3.28 -6.26
N VAL A 628 26.04 -4.04 -5.77
CA VAL A 628 26.68 -3.79 -4.47
C VAL A 628 27.85 -2.83 -4.72
N HIS A 629 27.77 -1.61 -4.17
CA HIS A 629 28.73 -0.54 -4.45
C HIS A 629 29.67 -0.25 -3.27
N LEU A 630 29.13 -0.31 -2.05
CA LEU A 630 29.90 -0.33 -0.79
C LEU A 630 29.67 -1.70 -0.15
N ALA A 631 30.74 -2.38 0.23
CA ALA A 631 30.67 -3.60 1.02
C ALA A 631 30.52 -3.27 2.51
N ASP A 632 30.00 -4.21 3.29
CA ASP A 632 29.89 -4.06 4.75
C ASP A 632 30.56 -5.25 5.45
N GLY A 633 31.89 -5.29 5.39
CA GLY A 633 32.70 -6.34 6.00
C GLY A 633 32.58 -6.50 7.51
N ILE A 634 31.55 -5.96 8.19
CA ILE A 634 31.21 -6.26 9.59
C ILE A 634 29.82 -6.88 9.79
N PHE A 635 29.06 -7.28 8.76
CA PHE A 635 27.65 -7.68 8.89
C PHE A 635 27.32 -8.73 9.98
N PHE A 636 28.26 -9.62 10.37
CA PHE A 636 28.16 -10.43 11.60
C PHE A 636 28.74 -9.68 12.81
N TYR A 637 28.08 -8.59 13.23
CA TYR A 637 28.68 -7.56 14.11
C TYR A 637 28.77 -7.91 15.62
N MET A 638 28.47 -9.15 16.03
CA MET A 638 28.58 -9.58 17.44
C MET A 638 29.22 -10.97 17.65
N GLU A 639 29.04 -11.92 16.74
CA GLU A 639 29.51 -13.30 16.93
C GLU A 639 29.96 -13.96 15.61
N ARG A 640 31.15 -14.57 15.63
CA ARG A 640 31.66 -15.47 14.57
C ARG A 640 32.29 -16.69 15.24
N GLN A 641 32.09 -17.88 14.69
CA GLN A 641 32.62 -19.11 15.27
C GLN A 641 34.16 -19.05 15.38
N GLY A 642 34.68 -19.31 16.59
CA GLY A 642 36.13 -19.31 16.86
C GLY A 642 36.77 -17.93 16.97
N VAL A 643 36.01 -16.83 17.09
CA VAL A 643 36.55 -15.48 17.26
C VAL A 643 36.02 -14.83 18.56
N PRO A 644 36.89 -14.32 19.46
CA PRO A 644 36.45 -13.63 20.68
C PRO A 644 35.67 -12.36 20.32
N PRO A 645 34.58 -12.01 21.02
CA PRO A 645 33.68 -10.91 20.62
C PRO A 645 34.36 -9.56 20.33
N VAL A 646 35.45 -9.23 21.04
CA VAL A 646 36.21 -7.98 20.83
C VAL A 646 37.08 -7.96 19.57
N MET A 647 37.37 -9.12 18.96
CA MET A 647 38.08 -9.24 17.69
C MET A 647 37.15 -9.37 16.48
N VAL A 648 35.86 -9.71 16.67
CA VAL A 648 34.91 -10.03 15.58
C VAL A 648 34.89 -8.95 14.50
N MET A 649 34.71 -7.68 14.85
CA MET A 649 34.70 -6.60 13.85
C MET A 649 36.01 -6.51 13.05
N LEU A 650 37.18 -6.63 13.68
CA LEU A 650 38.48 -6.52 13.00
C LEU A 650 38.76 -7.74 12.11
N GLU A 651 38.45 -8.94 12.61
CA GLU A 651 38.57 -10.20 11.87
C GLU A 651 37.57 -10.31 10.70
N ASN A 652 36.43 -9.62 10.79
CA ASN A 652 35.47 -9.48 9.70
C ASN A 652 35.97 -8.44 8.68
N LEU A 653 36.35 -7.23 9.11
CA LEU A 653 36.91 -6.18 8.22
C LEU A 653 38.10 -6.69 7.41
N VAL A 654 39.03 -7.39 8.05
CA VAL A 654 40.20 -7.96 7.35
C VAL A 654 39.80 -9.09 6.41
N SER A 655 38.80 -9.90 6.77
CA SER A 655 38.24 -10.89 5.84
C SER A 655 37.54 -10.22 4.65
N GLY A 656 36.90 -9.07 4.84
CA GLY A 656 36.37 -8.20 3.79
C GLY A 656 37.47 -7.69 2.87
N LEU A 657 38.46 -6.99 3.41
CA LEU A 657 39.60 -6.46 2.64
C LEU A 657 40.41 -7.55 1.90
N ARG A 658 40.45 -8.80 2.40
CA ARG A 658 41.04 -9.95 1.70
C ARG A 658 40.19 -10.47 0.54
N ASN A 659 38.87 -10.31 0.57
CA ASN A 659 37.90 -10.96 -0.34
C ASN A 659 36.95 -9.98 -1.07
N CYS A 660 37.17 -8.68 -0.95
CA CYS A 660 36.46 -7.62 -1.65
C CYS A 660 37.43 -6.50 -2.03
N ALA A 661 37.28 -5.92 -3.22
CA ALA A 661 38.09 -4.83 -3.75
C ALA A 661 37.43 -3.46 -3.55
N LYS A 662 36.11 -3.44 -3.32
CA LYS A 662 35.25 -2.27 -3.11
C LYS A 662 35.61 -1.54 -1.81
N ALA A 663 34.99 -0.38 -1.60
CA ALA A 663 35.08 0.34 -0.32
C ALA A 663 34.26 -0.38 0.77
N GLU A 664 34.65 -0.20 2.03
CA GLU A 664 34.12 -0.94 3.19
C GLU A 664 33.45 -0.01 4.22
N GLN A 665 32.28 -0.41 4.71
CA GLN A 665 31.71 0.09 5.97
C GLN A 665 32.44 -0.56 7.17
N PHE A 666 32.43 0.15 8.31
CA PHE A 666 32.94 -0.35 9.59
C PHE A 666 32.11 0.26 10.74
N GLY A 667 32.52 0.07 12.00
CA GLY A 667 31.84 0.60 13.18
C GLY A 667 32.79 0.94 14.32
N TYR A 668 32.35 0.70 15.56
CA TYR A 668 33.12 0.97 16.78
C TYR A 668 32.71 0.00 17.89
N GLN A 669 33.69 -0.62 18.54
CA GLN A 669 33.47 -1.52 19.68
C GLN A 669 34.77 -1.64 20.48
N ARG A 670 34.76 -1.16 21.73
CA ARG A 670 35.89 -1.25 22.68
C ARG A 670 37.28 -0.93 22.06
N ASP A 671 37.42 0.22 21.41
CA ASP A 671 38.65 0.68 20.75
C ASP A 671 39.06 -0.03 19.44
N CYS A 672 38.22 -0.89 18.84
CA CYS A 672 38.54 -1.52 17.55
C CYS A 672 38.79 -0.51 16.41
N ASP A 673 38.16 0.66 16.52
CA ASP A 673 38.34 1.82 15.67
C ASP A 673 39.82 2.28 15.57
N ILE A 674 40.63 2.14 16.64
CA ILE A 674 42.06 2.48 16.59
C ILE A 674 42.78 1.65 15.53
N PHE A 675 42.58 0.33 15.56
CA PHE A 675 43.25 -0.61 14.65
C PHE A 675 42.65 -0.54 13.25
N ALA A 676 41.35 -0.29 13.11
CA ALA A 676 40.73 -0.04 11.81
C ALA A 676 41.27 1.24 11.14
N ILE A 677 41.53 2.30 11.90
CA ILE A 677 42.19 3.52 11.40
C ILE A 677 43.65 3.24 11.00
N GLN A 678 44.38 2.38 11.73
CA GLN A 678 45.72 1.95 11.33
C GLN A 678 45.68 1.17 9.99
N ILE A 679 44.77 0.21 9.85
CA ILE A 679 44.59 -0.59 8.62
C ILE A 679 44.22 0.32 7.43
N ALA A 680 43.25 1.22 7.60
CA ALA A 680 42.85 2.15 6.55
C ALA A 680 44.02 3.00 6.05
N LYS A 681 44.84 3.51 6.97
CA LYS A 681 46.06 4.28 6.65
C LYS A 681 47.14 3.43 5.97
N ALA A 682 47.31 2.17 6.37
CA ALA A 682 48.26 1.24 5.75
C ALA A 682 47.91 0.91 4.30
N LEU A 683 46.61 0.82 3.98
CA LEU A 683 46.09 0.56 2.63
C LEU A 683 45.82 1.82 1.78
N GLY A 684 45.91 3.01 2.37
CA GLY A 684 45.61 4.30 1.70
C GLY A 684 44.12 4.60 1.48
N ILE A 685 43.23 3.77 2.03
CA ILE A 685 41.77 3.86 1.91
C ILE A 685 41.16 4.74 3.02
N ASN A 686 39.87 5.03 2.93
CA ASN A 686 39.07 5.51 4.07
C ASN A 686 37.78 4.69 4.19
N LEU A 687 37.46 4.28 5.43
CA LEU A 687 36.26 3.50 5.76
C LEU A 687 35.01 4.42 5.80
N ASN A 688 33.83 3.81 5.85
CA ASN A 688 32.58 4.50 6.19
C ASN A 688 32.03 4.02 7.56
N PRO A 689 32.63 4.44 8.70
CA PRO A 689 32.26 4.00 10.03
C PRO A 689 30.87 4.49 10.48
N GLU A 690 30.02 3.55 10.88
CA GLU A 690 28.73 3.80 11.53
C GLU A 690 28.90 4.15 13.03
N LEU A 691 28.14 5.12 13.54
CA LEU A 691 28.22 5.62 14.93
C LEU A 691 26.85 5.89 15.56
N ASP A 692 26.43 5.10 16.56
CA ASP A 692 25.07 5.16 17.09
C ASP A 692 24.76 6.34 18.02
N SER A 693 23.47 6.70 18.02
CA SER A 693 22.83 7.44 19.11
C SER A 693 21.52 6.77 19.53
N ALA A 694 21.16 6.93 20.81
CA ALA A 694 19.94 6.36 21.38
C ALA A 694 18.84 7.40 21.55
N GLY A 695 17.63 7.01 21.15
CA GLY A 695 16.42 7.76 21.47
C GLY A 695 16.01 7.56 22.95
N PRO A 696 15.55 8.61 23.65
CA PRO A 696 15.56 10.01 23.25
C PRO A 696 16.90 10.71 23.55
N LEU A 697 17.39 11.49 22.59
CA LEU A 697 18.39 12.56 22.81
C LEU A 697 19.66 12.14 23.57
N THR A 698 20.27 10.99 23.24
CA THR A 698 21.51 10.53 23.90
C THR A 698 22.57 10.06 22.90
N ILE A 699 23.83 10.50 23.06
CA ILE A 699 25.02 9.91 22.40
C ILE A 699 25.91 9.26 23.47
N TYR A 700 26.26 7.98 23.25
CA TYR A 700 27.10 7.19 24.16
C TYR A 700 28.58 7.56 24.06
N GLY A 701 29.31 7.39 25.16
CA GLY A 701 30.72 7.80 25.25
C GLY A 701 31.62 7.15 24.19
N GLY A 702 31.41 5.86 23.90
CA GLY A 702 32.16 5.13 22.87
C GLY A 702 31.97 5.67 21.45
N ALA A 703 30.73 6.01 21.08
CA ALA A 703 30.43 6.58 19.76
C ALA A 703 31.05 7.99 19.59
N VAL A 704 31.06 8.79 20.66
CA VAL A 704 31.70 10.12 20.66
C VAL A 704 33.23 10.03 20.59
N GLU A 705 33.84 9.09 21.31
CA GLU A 705 35.29 8.86 21.29
C GLU A 705 35.76 8.33 19.92
N ALA A 706 35.02 7.38 19.32
CA ALA A 706 35.25 6.95 17.95
C ALA A 706 35.05 8.10 16.94
N ALA A 707 34.04 8.96 17.13
CA ALA A 707 33.84 10.15 16.29
C ALA A 707 35.05 11.09 16.30
N PHE A 708 35.66 11.35 17.47
CA PHE A 708 36.91 12.10 17.56
C PHE A 708 38.01 11.43 16.72
N ARG A 709 38.26 10.14 16.94
CA ARG A 709 39.35 9.40 16.30
C ARG A 709 39.21 9.35 14.77
N TYR A 710 38.01 9.10 14.24
CA TYR A 710 37.77 9.08 12.78
C TYR A 710 37.89 10.46 12.14
N VAL A 711 37.28 11.49 12.73
CA VAL A 711 37.30 12.87 12.18
C VAL A 711 38.71 13.48 12.25
N GLU A 712 39.47 13.19 13.30
CA GLU A 712 40.89 13.55 13.41
C GLU A 712 41.76 12.83 12.37
N ALA A 713 41.37 11.62 11.96
CA ALA A 713 42.04 10.81 10.94
C ALA A 713 41.62 11.12 9.49
N ASP A 714 40.78 12.14 9.24
CA ASP A 714 40.21 12.49 7.92
C ASP A 714 39.34 11.37 7.29
N ILE A 715 38.75 10.51 8.14
CA ILE A 715 37.78 9.50 7.75
C ILE A 715 36.37 10.07 7.93
N PRO A 716 35.47 9.99 6.92
CA PRO A 716 34.08 10.43 7.04
C PRO A 716 33.34 9.57 8.07
N ILE A 717 32.28 10.09 8.68
CA ILE A 717 31.49 9.32 9.65
C ILE A 717 30.02 9.20 9.23
N GLN A 718 29.36 8.12 9.64
CA GLN A 718 27.94 7.87 9.40
C GLN A 718 27.18 7.76 10.74
N PRO A 719 26.77 8.87 11.35
CA PRO A 719 25.95 8.80 12.56
C PRO A 719 24.57 8.23 12.32
N THR A 720 24.20 7.25 13.16
CA THR A 720 22.92 6.55 13.13
C THR A 720 21.91 7.15 14.11
N VAL A 721 20.74 7.51 13.57
CA VAL A 721 19.58 8.01 14.31
C VAL A 721 18.38 7.10 14.04
N ASN A 722 18.30 6.02 14.82
CA ASN A 722 17.17 5.10 14.85
C ASN A 722 16.26 5.41 16.06
N ILE A 723 14.95 5.49 15.84
CA ILE A 723 13.96 5.83 16.87
C ILE A 723 12.66 5.03 16.69
N GLY A 724 12.25 4.30 17.72
CA GLY A 724 10.93 3.68 17.82
C GLY A 724 9.81 4.71 18.11
N LEU A 725 8.87 4.85 17.18
CA LEU A 725 7.68 5.70 17.33
C LEU A 725 6.70 5.07 18.32
N GLY A 726 6.50 5.74 19.46
CA GLY A 726 5.67 5.27 20.57
C GLY A 726 6.45 4.64 21.72
N THR A 727 7.76 4.41 21.55
CA THR A 727 8.65 3.86 22.59
C THR A 727 9.74 4.85 22.99
N GLU A 728 10.61 5.21 22.05
CA GLU A 728 11.76 6.12 22.27
C GLU A 728 11.43 7.56 21.84
N GLY A 729 10.47 7.71 20.93
CA GLY A 729 9.97 8.99 20.45
C GLY A 729 8.44 9.08 20.37
N PRO A 730 7.88 10.27 20.12
CA PRO A 730 6.43 10.45 20.02
C PRO A 730 5.80 9.54 18.94
N ALA A 731 4.65 8.95 19.23
CA ALA A 731 3.92 8.07 18.30
C ALA A 731 3.40 8.76 17.02
N THR A 732 3.57 10.08 16.87
CA THR A 732 3.18 10.82 15.66
C THR A 732 4.39 11.11 14.79
N HIS A 733 4.28 10.90 13.48
CA HIS A 733 5.38 11.13 12.53
C HIS A 733 6.00 12.53 12.70
N ALA A 734 5.19 13.60 12.82
CA ALA A 734 5.71 14.96 13.01
C ALA A 734 6.49 15.16 14.33
N GLY A 735 6.05 14.53 15.44
CA GLY A 735 6.74 14.60 16.72
C GLY A 735 8.04 13.80 16.73
N ALA A 736 8.04 12.61 16.11
CA ALA A 736 9.25 11.82 15.92
C ALA A 736 10.25 12.51 14.98
N MET A 737 9.78 13.14 13.90
CA MET A 737 10.63 13.93 13.00
C MET A 737 11.33 15.10 13.71
N VAL A 738 10.65 15.78 14.65
CA VAL A 738 11.28 16.82 15.49
C VAL A 738 12.38 16.24 16.39
N LEU A 739 12.14 15.06 16.98
CA LEU A 739 13.11 14.37 17.84
C LEU A 739 14.33 13.87 17.06
N GLY A 740 14.10 13.14 15.95
CA GLY A 740 15.15 12.61 15.10
C GLY A 740 15.98 13.73 14.45
N LEU A 741 15.34 14.79 13.95
CA LEU A 741 16.07 15.94 13.42
C LEU A 741 16.92 16.64 14.49
N ALA A 742 16.46 16.72 15.74
CA ALA A 742 17.28 17.27 16.83
C ALA A 742 18.54 16.41 17.08
N MET A 743 18.43 15.07 17.03
CA MET A 743 19.58 14.16 17.16
C MET A 743 20.56 14.28 15.97
N ILE A 744 20.04 14.37 14.74
CA ILE A 744 20.83 14.63 13.51
C ILE A 744 21.59 15.97 13.62
N MET A 745 20.89 17.03 14.02
CA MET A 745 21.46 18.36 14.22
C MET A 745 22.58 18.39 15.26
N ALA A 746 22.40 17.68 16.39
CA ALA A 746 23.41 17.59 17.43
C ALA A 746 24.64 16.79 16.98
N TRP A 747 24.46 15.70 16.24
CA TRP A 747 25.55 14.95 15.59
C TRP A 747 26.32 15.80 14.58
N THR A 748 25.63 16.55 13.71
CA THR A 748 26.27 17.48 12.78
C THR A 748 27.04 18.56 13.53
N THR A 749 26.47 19.10 14.62
CA THR A 749 27.16 20.10 15.46
C THR A 749 28.42 19.51 16.11
N LEU A 750 28.35 18.30 16.67
CA LEU A 750 29.53 17.62 17.23
C LEU A 750 30.63 17.46 16.16
N THR A 751 30.29 16.88 15.01
CA THR A 751 31.21 16.58 13.92
C THR A 751 31.95 17.83 13.43
N GLN A 752 31.20 18.92 13.20
CA GLN A 752 31.76 20.18 12.70
C GLN A 752 32.53 20.97 13.77
N LEU A 753 32.26 20.74 15.06
CA LEU A 753 33.07 21.30 16.15
C LEU A 753 34.37 20.52 16.39
N ILE A 754 34.40 19.21 16.11
CA ILE A 754 35.66 18.43 16.13
C ILE A 754 36.58 18.93 15.01
N LYS A 755 36.03 19.10 13.79
CA LYS A 755 36.77 19.62 12.63
C LYS A 755 35.80 20.25 11.61
N PRO A 756 35.82 21.58 11.43
CA PRO A 756 34.96 22.25 10.44
C PRO A 756 35.24 21.73 9.02
N GLY A 757 34.18 21.36 8.30
CA GLY A 757 34.29 20.75 6.97
C GLY A 757 34.56 19.24 6.98
N ALA A 758 34.55 18.58 8.14
CA ALA A 758 34.56 17.12 8.22
C ALA A 758 33.35 16.53 7.47
N ALA A 759 33.58 15.46 6.70
CA ALA A 759 32.56 14.79 5.92
C ALA A 759 31.70 13.84 6.77
N MET A 760 30.40 13.79 6.48
CA MET A 760 29.49 12.83 7.07
C MET A 760 28.30 12.50 6.16
N SER A 761 27.76 11.30 6.30
CA SER A 761 26.38 10.98 5.92
C SER A 761 25.50 10.96 7.18
N ILE A 762 24.19 10.80 7.02
CA ILE A 762 23.27 10.54 8.13
C ILE A 762 22.48 9.26 7.87
N GLN A 763 22.68 8.26 8.75
CA GLN A 763 21.89 7.04 8.75
C GLN A 763 20.64 7.21 9.61
N HIS A 764 19.48 6.77 9.11
CA HIS A 764 18.22 7.02 9.79
C HIS A 764 17.15 5.94 9.59
N GLY A 765 16.36 5.77 10.66
CA GLY A 765 15.22 4.87 10.71
C GLY A 765 14.26 5.27 11.83
N LEU A 766 13.21 6.02 11.49
CA LEU A 766 12.12 6.36 12.40
C LEU A 766 11.01 5.31 12.23
N ILE A 767 11.02 4.28 13.08
CA ILE A 767 10.29 3.03 12.85
C ILE A 767 9.01 3.00 13.70
N PRO A 768 7.81 2.80 13.12
CA PRO A 768 6.59 2.51 13.87
C PRO A 768 6.73 1.28 14.75
N THR A 769 6.26 1.33 16.00
CA THR A 769 6.14 0.15 16.87
C THR A 769 4.72 -0.40 16.83
N ASP A 770 4.57 -1.72 16.62
CA ASP A 770 3.30 -2.42 16.87
C ASP A 770 3.07 -2.49 18.38
N MET A 771 2.29 -1.54 18.90
CA MET A 771 1.97 -1.45 20.33
C MET A 771 1.15 -2.65 20.88
N LYS A 772 0.64 -3.56 20.03
CA LYS A 772 0.02 -4.82 20.47
C LYS A 772 1.06 -5.91 20.72
N ARG A 773 2.21 -5.86 20.04
CA ARG A 773 3.30 -6.87 20.12
C ARG A 773 4.57 -6.37 20.81
N GLY A 774 4.73 -5.05 20.96
CA GLY A 774 5.96 -4.41 21.44
C GLY A 774 7.09 -4.36 20.41
N THR A 775 6.88 -4.85 19.19
CA THR A 775 7.90 -4.99 18.14
C THR A 775 7.92 -3.77 17.21
N ARG A 776 9.11 -3.29 16.86
CA ARG A 776 9.28 -2.37 15.71
C ARG A 776 8.79 -3.05 14.42
N HIS A 777 8.18 -2.29 13.52
CA HIS A 777 7.59 -2.72 12.25
C HIS A 777 8.49 -2.23 11.10
N PHE A 778 9.45 -3.06 10.72
CA PHE A 778 10.60 -2.71 9.88
C PHE A 778 10.26 -2.51 8.39
N GLY A 779 9.39 -3.33 7.82
CA GLY A 779 8.84 -3.18 6.46
C GLY A 779 7.63 -2.25 6.36
N GLY A 780 7.12 -1.79 7.51
CA GLY A 780 5.86 -1.04 7.60
C GLY A 780 5.87 0.31 6.91
N VAL A 781 4.80 0.62 6.15
CA VAL A 781 4.61 1.88 5.38
C VAL A 781 4.80 3.17 6.20
N GLY A 782 4.56 3.14 7.52
CA GLY A 782 4.84 4.28 8.39
C GLY A 782 6.34 4.65 8.46
N ARG A 783 7.24 3.65 8.39
CA ARG A 783 8.69 3.90 8.26
C ARG A 783 8.97 4.64 6.96
N ALA A 784 8.38 4.18 5.85
CA ALA A 784 8.52 4.82 4.54
C ALA A 784 8.08 6.30 4.53
N ILE A 785 6.97 6.63 5.21
CA ILE A 785 6.54 8.02 5.40
C ILE A 785 7.64 8.85 6.08
N THR A 786 8.23 8.36 7.17
CA THR A 786 9.31 9.11 7.86
C THR A 786 10.58 9.21 7.02
N THR A 787 10.98 8.15 6.30
CA THR A 787 12.16 8.16 5.42
C THR A 787 12.04 9.24 4.35
N ILE A 788 10.87 9.39 3.72
CA ILE A 788 10.64 10.49 2.76
C ILE A 788 10.80 11.85 3.44
N MET A 789 10.22 12.02 4.65
CA MET A 789 10.31 13.28 5.40
C MET A 789 11.75 13.62 5.81
N THR A 790 12.54 12.64 6.26
CA THR A 790 13.95 12.82 6.62
C THR A 790 14.82 13.09 5.40
N ASN A 791 14.66 12.30 4.32
CA ASN A 791 15.39 12.52 3.07
C ASN A 791 15.12 13.93 2.50
N GLN A 792 13.87 14.41 2.60
CA GLN A 792 13.48 15.75 2.16
C GLN A 792 14.15 16.87 3.00
N LEU A 793 14.28 16.68 4.31
CA LEU A 793 14.99 17.61 5.20
C LEU A 793 16.51 17.56 4.99
N LEU A 794 17.11 16.37 4.86
CA LEU A 794 18.54 16.20 4.60
C LEU A 794 18.94 16.86 3.27
N ARG A 795 18.13 16.72 2.19
CA ARG A 795 18.32 17.50 0.95
C ARG A 795 18.31 19.01 1.16
N ARG A 796 17.47 19.54 2.05
CA ARG A 796 17.42 20.98 2.38
C ARG A 796 18.70 21.47 3.07
N TYR A 797 19.35 20.63 3.88
CA TYR A 797 20.69 20.92 4.44
C TYR A 797 21.84 20.52 3.50
N ARG A 798 21.53 19.78 2.42
CA ARG A 798 22.46 19.13 1.48
C ARG A 798 23.35 18.04 2.07
N ILE A 799 23.02 17.53 3.26
CA ILE A 799 23.79 16.46 3.92
C ILE A 799 23.43 15.12 3.25
N PRO A 800 24.40 14.30 2.82
CA PRO A 800 24.12 12.99 2.21
C PRO A 800 23.35 12.04 3.14
N SER A 801 22.42 11.27 2.58
CA SER A 801 21.52 10.41 3.37
C SER A 801 21.78 8.92 3.19
N CYS A 802 21.85 8.20 4.30
CA CYS A 802 21.95 6.73 4.38
C CYS A 802 20.67 6.07 4.97
N PRO A 803 19.53 6.09 4.24
CA PRO A 803 18.27 5.54 4.75
C PRO A 803 18.28 4.01 4.89
N GLY A 804 17.94 3.49 6.07
CA GLY A 804 17.80 2.04 6.31
C GLY A 804 16.47 1.41 5.87
N LEU A 805 15.64 2.14 5.12
CA LEU A 805 14.34 1.63 4.66
C LEU A 805 14.54 0.61 3.53
N GLY A 806 14.01 -0.61 3.71
CA GLY A 806 14.08 -1.68 2.71
C GLY A 806 15.22 -2.67 2.90
N PHE A 807 16.16 -2.46 3.83
CA PHE A 807 17.17 -3.50 4.13
C PHE A 807 16.57 -4.62 4.97
N THR A 808 15.94 -4.27 6.10
CA THR A 808 15.21 -5.20 6.97
C THR A 808 13.76 -5.42 6.54
N SER A 809 13.32 -6.68 6.44
CA SER A 809 11.91 -7.08 6.50
C SER A 809 11.52 -7.54 7.90
N ASP A 810 10.21 -7.57 8.20
CA ASP A 810 9.61 -8.26 9.35
C ASP A 810 9.40 -9.77 9.10
N SER A 811 9.64 -10.27 7.88
CA SER A 811 9.65 -11.70 7.55
C SER A 811 10.82 -12.43 8.23
N LYS A 812 10.62 -13.74 8.45
CA LYS A 812 11.59 -14.66 9.07
C LYS A 812 12.24 -15.58 8.02
N LYS A 813 11.83 -15.46 6.75
CA LYS A 813 12.32 -16.26 5.62
C LYS A 813 12.61 -15.38 4.41
N ILE A 814 13.28 -15.95 3.40
CA ILE A 814 13.34 -15.36 2.07
C ILE A 814 12.06 -15.80 1.34
N ASP A 815 11.00 -15.01 1.49
CA ASP A 815 9.67 -15.29 0.97
C ASP A 815 9.04 -14.05 0.31
N PHE A 816 7.77 -14.15 -0.08
CA PHE A 816 7.04 -13.03 -0.68
C PHE A 816 6.98 -11.81 0.24
N GLN A 817 6.89 -11.98 1.57
CA GLN A 817 6.91 -10.87 2.53
C GLN A 817 8.27 -10.16 2.50
N ALA A 818 9.38 -10.91 2.57
CA ALA A 818 10.71 -10.33 2.43
C ALA A 818 10.87 -9.57 1.11
N GLY A 819 10.40 -10.16 0.00
CA GLY A 819 10.44 -9.55 -1.33
C GLY A 819 9.73 -8.19 -1.40
N TYR A 820 8.42 -8.12 -1.04
CA TYR A 820 7.68 -6.87 -1.20
C TYR A 820 8.11 -5.78 -0.18
N GLU A 821 8.43 -6.15 1.06
CA GLU A 821 8.85 -5.18 2.07
C GLU A 821 10.22 -4.56 1.75
N LYS A 822 11.19 -5.39 1.33
CA LYS A 822 12.52 -4.91 0.93
C LYS A 822 12.43 -4.06 -0.35
N ALA A 823 11.76 -4.56 -1.39
CA ALA A 823 11.65 -3.87 -2.68
C ALA A 823 10.91 -2.52 -2.59
N LEU A 824 9.72 -2.48 -1.98
CA LEU A 824 8.97 -1.23 -1.83
C LEU A 824 9.70 -0.24 -0.93
N GLY A 825 10.38 -0.73 0.12
CA GLY A 825 11.20 0.09 1.00
C GLY A 825 12.34 0.78 0.26
N ALA A 826 13.20 0.00 -0.40
CA ALA A 826 14.35 0.54 -1.13
C ALA A 826 13.92 1.44 -2.31
N LEU A 827 12.84 1.10 -3.01
CA LEU A 827 12.28 1.94 -4.09
C LEU A 827 11.83 3.31 -3.57
N VAL A 828 11.02 3.35 -2.51
CA VAL A 828 10.55 4.62 -1.92
C VAL A 828 11.72 5.42 -1.36
N SER A 829 12.70 4.74 -0.75
CA SER A 829 13.90 5.37 -0.21
C SER A 829 14.73 6.05 -1.31
N ALA A 830 15.00 5.34 -2.41
CA ALA A 830 15.75 5.84 -3.55
C ALA A 830 15.01 6.95 -4.31
N LEU A 831 13.71 6.80 -4.57
CA LEU A 831 12.88 7.86 -5.18
C LEU A 831 12.76 9.09 -4.29
N SER A 832 12.82 8.94 -2.97
CA SER A 832 12.66 10.05 -2.02
C SER A 832 13.92 10.78 -1.64
N GLY A 833 15.09 10.42 -2.20
CA GLY A 833 16.32 11.20 -2.06
C GLY A 833 17.44 10.58 -1.21
N GLY A 834 17.45 9.27 -0.98
CA GLY A 834 18.62 8.58 -0.40
C GLY A 834 19.86 8.70 -1.31
N ASN A 835 21.07 8.54 -0.73
CA ASN A 835 22.34 8.52 -1.47
C ASN A 835 23.11 7.22 -1.30
N LEU A 836 23.09 6.64 -0.10
CA LEU A 836 23.67 5.34 0.21
C LEU A 836 22.56 4.46 0.79
N GLN A 837 22.22 3.38 0.10
CA GLN A 837 21.04 2.57 0.41
C GLN A 837 21.49 1.24 1.00
N ILE A 838 21.38 1.10 2.33
CA ILE A 838 21.55 -0.19 3.00
C ILE A 838 20.50 -1.15 2.45
N PHE A 839 20.90 -2.32 1.95
CA PHE A 839 19.96 -3.20 1.25
C PHE A 839 20.31 -4.69 1.26
N GLN A 840 21.41 -5.09 0.62
CA GLN A 840 21.63 -6.48 0.23
C GLN A 840 21.88 -7.43 1.41
N GLY A 841 21.15 -8.55 1.47
CA GLY A 841 21.53 -9.75 2.23
C GLY A 841 21.04 -9.83 3.69
N GLY A 842 20.95 -8.70 4.38
CA GLY A 842 20.37 -8.61 5.73
C GLY A 842 18.84 -8.69 5.72
N SER A 843 18.24 -9.21 6.81
CA SER A 843 16.79 -9.17 7.04
C SER A 843 16.41 -9.41 8.52
N CYS A 844 15.11 -9.58 8.80
CA CYS A 844 14.51 -9.90 10.11
C CYS A 844 15.08 -9.05 11.26
N ALA A 845 14.90 -7.73 11.19
CA ALA A 845 15.36 -6.81 12.23
C ALA A 845 16.87 -6.93 12.58
N GLU A 846 17.73 -7.10 11.56
CA GLU A 846 19.19 -7.33 11.69
C GLU A 846 19.58 -8.67 12.35
N LEU A 847 18.65 -9.61 12.52
CA LEU A 847 18.93 -10.89 13.17
C LEU A 847 19.39 -12.00 12.22
N LEU A 848 19.25 -11.82 10.90
CA LEU A 848 19.69 -12.79 9.90
C LEU A 848 20.38 -12.16 8.69
N TYR A 849 21.35 -12.87 8.12
CA TYR A 849 21.99 -12.60 6.84
C TYR A 849 22.16 -13.89 6.03
N HIS A 850 22.05 -13.81 4.70
CA HIS A 850 22.48 -14.89 3.80
C HIS A 850 22.92 -14.35 2.42
N PRO A 851 24.05 -14.80 1.84
CA PRO A 851 24.52 -14.32 0.53
C PRO A 851 23.53 -14.52 -0.63
N VAL A 852 22.72 -15.59 -0.61
CA VAL A 852 21.64 -15.79 -1.59
C VAL A 852 20.59 -14.67 -1.56
N LEU A 853 20.32 -14.06 -0.39
CA LEU A 853 19.45 -12.89 -0.30
C LEU A 853 20.11 -11.67 -0.95
N SER A 854 21.44 -11.50 -0.82
CA SER A 854 22.18 -10.44 -1.52
C SER A 854 22.05 -10.55 -3.05
N ILE A 855 21.98 -11.76 -3.60
CA ILE A 855 21.82 -12.01 -5.05
C ILE A 855 20.39 -11.65 -5.51
N LEU A 856 19.37 -12.00 -4.73
CA LEU A 856 17.97 -11.59 -4.99
C LEU A 856 17.80 -10.07 -4.88
N ASP A 857 18.43 -9.45 -3.88
CA ASP A 857 18.45 -8.02 -3.69
C ASP A 857 19.23 -7.28 -4.80
N ASP A 858 20.23 -7.90 -5.45
CA ASP A 858 20.96 -7.30 -6.58
C ASP A 858 20.04 -7.04 -7.79
N ASP A 859 19.10 -7.94 -8.09
CA ASP A 859 18.12 -7.74 -9.16
C ASP A 859 17.12 -6.63 -8.81
N ILE A 860 16.68 -6.56 -7.55
CA ILE A 860 15.79 -5.49 -7.07
C ILE A 860 16.51 -4.13 -7.10
N ALA A 861 17.79 -4.09 -6.71
CA ALA A 861 18.63 -2.90 -6.80
C ALA A 861 18.84 -2.45 -8.25
N GLY A 862 19.00 -3.41 -9.18
CA GLY A 862 19.07 -3.16 -10.63
C GLY A 862 17.77 -2.60 -11.21
N TRP A 863 16.61 -3.14 -10.83
CA TRP A 863 15.29 -2.62 -11.19
C TRP A 863 15.10 -1.18 -10.72
N ILE A 864 15.35 -0.91 -9.44
CA ILE A 864 15.25 0.44 -8.87
C ILE A 864 16.24 1.38 -9.56
N GLY A 865 17.48 0.93 -9.77
CA GLY A 865 18.54 1.67 -10.45
C GLY A 865 18.15 2.10 -11.87
N ARG A 866 17.66 1.16 -12.68
CA ARG A 866 17.15 1.45 -14.03
C ARG A 866 15.99 2.44 -14.00
N LEU A 867 15.08 2.35 -13.03
CA LEU A 867 13.96 3.28 -12.87
C LEU A 867 14.40 4.70 -12.44
N LEU A 868 15.46 4.83 -11.63
CA LEU A 868 16.02 6.13 -11.23
C LEU A 868 16.59 6.92 -12.42
N GLU A 869 17.24 6.23 -13.37
CA GLU A 869 17.81 6.85 -14.57
C GLU A 869 16.74 7.37 -15.54
N GLY A 870 15.51 6.82 -15.47
CA GLY A 870 14.36 7.30 -16.25
C GLY A 870 14.44 6.94 -17.73
N THR A 871 14.11 7.89 -18.62
CA THR A 871 14.26 7.69 -20.07
C THR A 871 14.61 9.01 -20.77
N THR A 872 15.33 8.91 -21.89
CA THR A 872 15.62 10.07 -22.76
C THR A 872 14.54 10.15 -23.83
N VAL A 873 14.03 11.37 -24.09
CA VAL A 873 13.01 11.63 -25.12
C VAL A 873 13.62 12.58 -26.15
N ASP A 874 14.01 12.03 -27.30
CA ASP A 874 14.58 12.73 -28.44
C ASP A 874 14.10 12.07 -29.75
N ASP A 875 14.53 12.60 -30.90
CA ASP A 875 14.09 12.13 -32.22
C ASP A 875 14.46 10.66 -32.50
N GLU A 876 15.52 10.13 -31.88
CA GLU A 876 15.94 8.72 -32.02
C GLU A 876 15.10 7.80 -31.12
N THR A 877 14.87 8.19 -29.87
CA THR A 877 14.08 7.37 -28.93
C THR A 877 12.58 7.43 -29.19
N LEU A 878 12.07 8.52 -29.79
CA LEU A 878 10.69 8.62 -30.28
C LEU A 878 10.41 7.73 -31.50
N ALA A 879 11.45 7.41 -32.30
CA ALA A 879 11.40 6.46 -33.40
C ALA A 879 10.30 6.69 -34.47
N ILE A 880 9.79 7.92 -34.61
CA ILE A 880 8.58 8.22 -35.41
C ILE A 880 8.72 7.78 -36.87
N ASP A 881 9.86 8.03 -37.51
CA ASP A 881 10.11 7.61 -38.89
C ASP A 881 10.14 6.07 -39.04
N LEU A 882 10.65 5.36 -38.03
CA LEU A 882 10.60 3.89 -38.02
C LEU A 882 9.18 3.37 -37.80
N ILE A 883 8.39 4.02 -36.95
CA ILE A 883 6.97 3.68 -36.75
C ILE A 883 6.19 3.84 -38.06
N ASN A 884 6.44 4.93 -38.79
CA ASN A 884 5.87 5.18 -40.11
C ASN A 884 6.38 4.17 -41.17
N GLN A 885 7.64 3.73 -41.08
CA GLN A 885 8.23 2.76 -42.01
C GLN A 885 7.72 1.33 -41.78
N VAL A 886 7.56 0.91 -40.51
CA VAL A 886 7.07 -0.42 -40.14
C VAL A 886 5.56 -0.53 -40.37
N GLY A 887 4.81 0.52 -40.03
CA GLY A 887 3.39 0.62 -40.32
C GLY A 887 2.50 -0.37 -39.54
N PRO A 888 1.24 -0.56 -39.98
CA PRO A 888 0.32 -1.53 -39.38
C PRO A 888 0.69 -2.98 -39.74
N ILE A 889 -0.03 -3.94 -39.15
CA ILE A 889 0.05 -5.38 -39.47
C ILE A 889 0.03 -5.57 -41.01
N PRO A 890 1.00 -6.31 -41.60
CA PRO A 890 1.91 -7.28 -40.98
C PRO A 890 3.25 -6.74 -40.44
N GLY A 891 3.43 -5.41 -40.31
CA GLY A 891 4.67 -4.80 -39.80
C GLY A 891 5.06 -5.26 -38.38
N HIS A 892 6.36 -5.46 -38.14
CA HIS A 892 6.91 -5.77 -36.81
C HIS A 892 8.33 -5.18 -36.62
N TYR A 893 8.74 -4.97 -35.36
CA TYR A 893 10.02 -4.31 -35.04
C TYR A 893 11.21 -5.28 -34.84
N LEU A 894 10.97 -6.59 -34.67
CA LEU A 894 11.99 -7.59 -34.25
C LEU A 894 13.27 -7.63 -35.12
N ASN A 895 13.16 -7.34 -36.42
CA ASN A 895 14.27 -7.34 -37.36
C ASN A 895 14.90 -5.95 -37.60
N THR A 896 14.44 -4.90 -36.90
CA THR A 896 14.94 -3.53 -37.07
C THR A 896 16.29 -3.31 -36.37
N GLU A 897 17.06 -2.33 -36.84
CA GLU A 897 18.30 -1.91 -36.16
C GLU A 897 18.02 -1.23 -34.82
N HIS A 898 16.94 -0.44 -34.75
CA HIS A 898 16.48 0.24 -33.53
C HIS A 898 16.22 -0.77 -32.41
N THR A 899 15.43 -1.82 -32.65
CA THR A 899 15.21 -2.86 -31.63
C THR A 899 16.53 -3.50 -31.20
N ARG A 900 17.45 -3.85 -32.13
CA ARG A 900 18.77 -4.39 -31.77
C ARG A 900 19.62 -3.44 -30.91
N LYS A 901 19.54 -2.13 -31.16
CA LYS A 901 20.29 -1.09 -30.45
C LYS A 901 19.71 -0.79 -29.06
N HIS A 902 18.39 -0.69 -28.94
CA HIS A 902 17.74 -0.13 -27.75
C HIS A 902 17.20 -1.17 -26.75
N TRP A 903 16.92 -2.42 -27.13
CA TRP A 903 16.19 -3.35 -26.25
C TRP A 903 16.85 -3.57 -24.87
N ARG A 904 18.19 -3.73 -24.82
CA ARG A 904 18.94 -3.90 -23.56
C ARG A 904 19.06 -2.63 -22.71
N ALA A 905 18.76 -1.47 -23.29
CA ALA A 905 18.76 -0.19 -22.58
C ALA A 905 17.34 0.25 -22.18
N ALA A 906 16.29 -0.33 -22.79
CA ALA A 906 14.90 -0.02 -22.47
C ALA A 906 14.49 -0.53 -21.08
N ASP A 907 15.00 -1.69 -20.67
CA ASP A 907 14.58 -2.43 -19.47
C ASP A 907 15.79 -3.00 -18.70
N TYR A 908 15.58 -3.50 -17.47
CA TYR A 908 16.57 -4.30 -16.74
C TYR A 908 16.12 -5.77 -16.71
N ILE A 909 17.03 -6.67 -17.10
CA ILE A 909 16.78 -8.12 -17.12
C ILE A 909 17.26 -8.73 -15.80
N PRO A 910 16.38 -9.38 -15.01
CA PRO A 910 16.76 -10.17 -13.85
C PRO A 910 17.79 -11.27 -14.18
N LYS A 911 18.73 -11.47 -13.27
CA LYS A 911 19.74 -12.54 -13.27
C LYS A 911 19.21 -13.84 -12.65
N VAL A 912 18.26 -13.73 -11.70
CA VAL A 912 17.71 -14.87 -10.94
C VAL A 912 16.17 -14.87 -10.87
N GLY A 913 15.50 -13.92 -11.51
CA GLY A 913 14.06 -14.02 -11.81
C GLY A 913 13.82 -14.83 -13.08
N ASP A 914 12.99 -15.87 -13.01
CA ASP A 914 12.61 -16.66 -14.19
C ASP A 914 11.71 -15.82 -15.12
N MET A 915 11.99 -15.90 -16.43
CA MET A 915 11.23 -15.25 -17.50
C MET A 915 10.89 -16.22 -18.64
N GLU A 916 11.01 -17.53 -18.39
CA GLU A 916 10.77 -18.55 -19.41
C GLU A 916 9.29 -18.76 -19.66
N SER A 917 8.96 -19.28 -20.84
CA SER A 917 7.59 -19.71 -21.08
C SER A 917 7.22 -20.86 -20.14
N TYR A 918 6.00 -20.89 -19.60
CA TYR A 918 5.57 -21.94 -18.65
C TYR A 918 5.87 -23.40 -19.14
N PRO A 919 5.69 -23.76 -20.43
CA PRO A 919 6.08 -25.09 -20.93
C PRO A 919 7.60 -25.38 -20.97
N VAL A 920 8.45 -24.35 -20.89
CA VAL A 920 9.91 -24.47 -20.72
C VAL A 920 10.25 -24.52 -19.23
N TRP A 921 9.68 -23.66 -18.39
CA TRP A 921 9.84 -23.69 -16.92
C TRP A 921 9.49 -25.06 -16.30
N ILE A 922 8.39 -25.68 -16.79
CA ILE A 922 8.01 -27.05 -16.40
C ILE A 922 9.09 -28.08 -16.77
N LYS A 923 9.86 -27.87 -17.86
CA LYS A 923 10.92 -28.77 -18.34
C LYS A 923 12.29 -28.47 -17.73
N SER A 924 12.56 -27.23 -17.32
CA SER A 924 13.82 -26.83 -16.66
C SER A 924 13.88 -27.19 -15.17
N GLY A 925 12.81 -27.79 -14.64
CA GLY A 925 12.76 -28.30 -13.26
C GLY A 925 11.91 -27.48 -12.29
N LYS A 926 11.11 -26.51 -12.78
CA LYS A 926 10.22 -25.66 -11.96
C LYS A 926 10.94 -24.84 -10.89
N LYS A 927 12.15 -24.37 -11.18
CA LYS A 927 12.97 -23.59 -10.24
C LYS A 927 12.28 -22.28 -9.88
N ASP A 928 12.33 -21.91 -8.61
CA ASP A 928 11.96 -20.56 -8.16
C ASP A 928 13.20 -19.65 -8.13
N ALA A 929 12.98 -18.37 -7.83
CA ALA A 929 14.08 -17.40 -7.74
C ALA A 929 15.09 -17.74 -6.62
N LEU A 930 14.68 -18.43 -5.56
CA LEU A 930 15.57 -18.83 -4.47
C LEU A 930 16.53 -19.95 -4.92
N ALA A 931 16.03 -20.93 -5.68
CA ALA A 931 16.83 -21.97 -6.32
C ALA A 931 17.79 -21.38 -7.36
N LEU A 932 17.31 -20.49 -8.23
CA LEU A 932 18.16 -19.79 -9.22
C LEU A 932 19.25 -18.95 -8.54
N ALA A 933 18.95 -18.30 -7.41
CA ALA A 933 19.92 -17.53 -6.64
C ALA A 933 20.94 -18.40 -5.88
N ARG A 934 20.60 -19.64 -5.49
CA ARG A 934 21.58 -20.63 -4.99
C ARG A 934 22.54 -21.07 -6.10
N GLU A 935 22.03 -21.45 -7.27
CA GLU A 935 22.86 -21.84 -8.42
C GLU A 935 23.76 -20.68 -8.90
N ARG A 936 23.25 -19.44 -8.83
CA ARG A 936 24.04 -18.24 -9.10
C ARG A 936 25.12 -18.01 -8.04
N MET A 937 24.88 -18.30 -6.76
CA MET A 937 25.91 -18.23 -5.71
C MET A 937 27.05 -19.21 -5.99
N GLU A 938 26.73 -20.47 -6.28
CA GLU A 938 27.72 -21.51 -6.63
C GLU A 938 28.57 -21.07 -7.83
N GLN A 939 27.92 -20.61 -8.91
CA GLN A 939 28.60 -20.09 -10.09
C GLN A 939 29.52 -18.89 -9.76
N LEU A 940 29.09 -17.97 -8.90
CA LEU A 940 29.89 -16.81 -8.52
C LEU A 940 31.12 -17.21 -7.68
N LEU A 941 31.00 -18.17 -6.77
CA LEU A 941 32.13 -18.66 -5.96
C LEU A 941 33.18 -19.42 -6.79
N ASP A 942 32.75 -20.15 -7.84
CA ASP A 942 33.66 -20.84 -8.78
C ASP A 942 34.37 -19.89 -9.75
N THR A 943 33.68 -18.83 -10.21
CA THR A 943 34.14 -18.01 -11.33
C THR A 943 34.71 -16.64 -10.95
N HIS A 944 34.21 -16.00 -9.88
CA HIS A 944 34.69 -14.68 -9.47
C HIS A 944 35.93 -14.78 -8.60
N LYS A 945 36.88 -13.85 -8.80
CA LYS A 945 38.13 -13.78 -8.04
C LYS A 945 38.43 -12.31 -7.69
N PRO A 946 38.16 -11.91 -6.43
CA PRO A 946 38.47 -10.56 -5.96
C PRO A 946 39.95 -10.21 -6.14
N ARG A 947 40.24 -8.92 -6.30
CA ARG A 947 41.62 -8.41 -6.37
C ARG A 947 42.36 -8.75 -5.07
N PRO A 948 43.43 -9.57 -5.09
CA PRO A 948 44.15 -9.93 -3.87
C PRO A 948 44.82 -8.71 -3.22
N LEU A 949 45.16 -8.82 -1.95
CA LEU A 949 46.11 -7.92 -1.28
C LEU A 949 47.54 -8.26 -1.75
N THR A 950 48.41 -7.26 -1.82
CA THR A 950 49.85 -7.49 -1.98
C THR A 950 50.46 -8.00 -0.69
N SER A 951 51.59 -8.72 -0.75
CA SER A 951 52.27 -9.25 0.43
C SER A 951 52.70 -8.18 1.44
N ALA A 952 52.84 -6.92 1.02
CA ALA A 952 53.16 -5.80 1.92
C ALA A 952 51.91 -5.31 2.69
N GLU A 953 50.77 -5.19 2.02
CA GLU A 953 49.48 -4.88 2.63
C GLU A 953 49.05 -5.98 3.62
N GLU A 954 49.16 -7.23 3.20
CA GLU A 954 48.83 -8.42 4.00
C GLU A 954 49.69 -8.52 5.27
N GLN A 955 51.01 -8.28 5.15
CA GLN A 955 51.92 -8.24 6.30
C GLN A 955 51.58 -7.10 7.27
N ALA A 956 51.29 -5.90 6.75
CA ALA A 956 50.92 -4.75 7.57
C ALA A 956 49.62 -5.00 8.36
N ILE A 957 48.62 -5.63 7.72
CA ILE A 957 47.38 -6.04 8.37
C ILE A 957 47.64 -7.05 9.50
N GLU A 958 48.41 -8.11 9.25
CA GLU A 958 48.68 -9.11 10.30
C GLU A 958 49.51 -8.55 11.46
N ASP A 959 50.41 -7.59 11.24
CA ASP A 959 51.12 -6.93 12.33
C ASP A 959 50.21 -6.03 13.18
N ILE A 960 49.26 -5.31 12.55
CA ILE A 960 48.21 -4.57 13.27
C ILE A 960 47.26 -5.51 14.02
N LEU A 961 46.88 -6.65 13.44
CA LEU A 961 46.07 -7.64 14.13
C LEU A 961 46.83 -8.25 15.33
N LYS A 962 48.15 -8.49 15.24
CA LYS A 962 48.96 -8.90 16.40
C LYS A 962 48.95 -7.83 17.51
N GLU A 963 49.02 -6.55 17.16
CA GLU A 963 48.89 -5.44 18.13
C GLU A 963 47.50 -5.45 18.80
N ALA A 964 46.42 -5.55 18.03
CA ALA A 964 45.05 -5.60 18.56
C ALA A 964 44.80 -6.83 19.47
N ARG A 965 45.24 -8.01 19.03
CA ARG A 965 45.18 -9.27 19.80
C ARG A 965 45.94 -9.13 21.13
N ALA A 966 47.12 -8.51 21.12
CA ALA A 966 47.91 -8.26 22.33
C ALA A 966 47.26 -7.21 23.26
N TYR A 967 46.74 -6.11 22.72
CA TYR A 967 46.05 -5.05 23.46
C TYR A 967 44.84 -5.61 24.24
N TYR A 968 43.96 -6.36 23.58
CA TYR A 968 42.78 -6.93 24.25
C TYR A 968 43.12 -8.01 25.28
N ARG A 969 44.17 -8.82 25.04
CA ARG A 969 44.64 -9.77 26.05
C ARG A 969 45.24 -9.05 27.27
N GLN A 970 46.01 -7.99 27.07
CA GLN A 970 46.54 -7.15 28.16
C GLN A 970 45.42 -6.44 28.95
N LYS A 971 44.31 -6.07 28.28
CA LYS A 971 43.10 -5.52 28.91
C LYS A 971 42.24 -6.56 29.64
N GLY A 972 42.55 -7.86 29.52
CA GLY A 972 41.75 -8.95 30.07
C GLY A 972 40.37 -9.11 29.39
N TRP A 973 40.26 -8.74 28.11
CA TRP A 973 39.03 -8.85 27.32
C TRP A 973 38.99 -10.08 26.39
N ILE A 974 40.02 -10.92 26.45
CA ILE A 974 40.06 -12.27 25.88
C ILE A 974 40.59 -13.17 26.99
N SER A 975 39.81 -14.15 27.43
CA SER A 975 40.24 -15.16 28.41
C SER A 975 41.25 -16.14 27.82
N ASP A 976 41.99 -16.88 28.64
CA ASP A 976 42.95 -17.87 28.14
C ASP A 976 42.28 -19.04 27.38
N GLN A 977 40.99 -19.34 27.68
CA GLN A 977 40.20 -20.30 26.89
C GLN A 977 39.88 -19.73 25.50
N GLU A 978 39.23 -18.55 25.45
CA GLU A 978 38.92 -17.87 24.18
C GLU A 978 40.18 -17.66 23.33
N TRP A 979 41.31 -17.33 23.96
CA TRP A 979 42.61 -17.21 23.29
C TRP A 979 43.07 -18.54 22.68
N SER A 980 42.96 -19.65 23.41
CA SER A 980 43.35 -20.97 22.90
C SER A 980 42.49 -21.41 21.72
N GLU A 981 41.17 -21.25 21.83
CA GLU A 981 40.21 -21.57 20.77
C GLU A 981 40.43 -20.70 19.53
N TYR A 982 40.70 -19.40 19.72
CA TYR A 982 40.95 -18.42 18.66
C TYR A 982 42.28 -18.64 17.93
N MET A 983 43.37 -18.90 18.65
CA MET A 983 44.66 -19.24 18.01
C MET A 983 44.56 -20.56 17.22
N GLN A 984 43.79 -21.54 17.72
CA GLN A 984 43.50 -22.76 16.97
C GLN A 984 42.65 -22.48 15.72
N ALA A 985 41.64 -21.60 15.80
CA ALA A 985 40.81 -21.21 14.66
C ALA A 985 41.63 -20.48 13.58
N ILE A 986 42.52 -19.56 13.95
CA ILE A 986 43.46 -18.91 13.01
C ILE A 986 44.35 -19.97 12.34
N SER A 987 44.95 -20.87 13.13
CA SER A 987 45.85 -21.94 12.65
C SER A 987 45.17 -23.01 11.78
N LEU A 988 43.85 -22.98 11.62
CA LEU A 988 43.07 -23.83 10.72
C LEU A 988 42.56 -23.08 9.48
N ALA A 989 42.71 -21.75 9.44
CA ALA A 989 42.34 -20.88 8.33
C ALA A 989 43.54 -20.34 7.53
N SER A 990 44.77 -20.56 8.03
CA SER A 990 46.06 -20.24 7.40
C SER A 990 46.68 -21.44 6.69
#